data_AF-A0A960Q2G8-F1
#
_entry.id   AF-A0A960Q2G8-F1
#
_cell.length_a   1.000
_cell.length_b   1.000
_cell.length_c   1.000
_cell.angle_alpha   90.00
_cell.angle_beta   90.00
_cell.angle_gamma   90.00
#
_symmetry.space_group_name_H-M   'P 1'
#
loop_
_entity.id
_entity.type
_entity.pdbx_description
1 polymer ?
#
loop_
_entity_poly.entity_id
_entity_poly.type
_entity_poly.pdbx_seq_one_letter_code
_entity_poly.pdbx_strand_id
1 'polypeptide(L)'
;MKTKAFALAILTVWCLGLVAQFEVVAPDVQWNSSIHAYVGMANPTRQTATLTLSGYDAQGVPLGSFSMELAPFSRFEKASKDLFDNSQIAWLKITTNIELAGFVRYESQLGADISLTAMNANAGPELYVPHITKDPQFFSELVGVNQAAQTSEVYSQPFLVNPDKKSSVHFIQLEEPQSLDGFSHPYNQVRLNYGEKFPKEISSILWDHITSPDPVGLSAIQHFGSKSGDTISQLATLPLNRTPGHEVVFSHINKDRENFWTCMVVINTYDGILPCEIQSYLEDGSPFQYERFNLEPFEKKLFFINNTNELGLSDIAAWFRVTSAERGLIGYEIFGSPNNAVMSGLETMPPATSMCTLPYTPTSDTLWSGIGFINTYSEVVIAQVAGFNDAGQLIGVHDCVVLKPNQKMVKSMESLFGDKASQVTWSRVDTERGTISAYSFVGNRSRTSLASMQAIPTLDLDGTIFRASFEHDTLPYLLDQGWTEYRFGTNYVPAITSFYLERYYEAVDGVHHLGYDIWPKTYGYNADLESVALMSPLFEIPNDDKEYYLNFNVRLVDPEYLRPDGKFGILWREEGSTTWNYHTLSVATLQTPGEGDYYWKSRYMFPKHWRNDVHTMSVWWPFSFKLPNALKGKRIQVGPYYNQTVPTDMIICRREKGPIVFWDQITVTPKQLPYYRYDPRGVGSFVAPDVPYQAP
;
A
#
# COMPACT_ATOMS: atom_id res chain seq x y z
N MET A 1 -43.35 26.33 -52.25
CA MET A 1 -42.13 25.50 -52.06
C MET A 1 -40.91 26.39 -52.12
N LYS A 2 -40.13 26.47 -51.03
CA LYS A 2 -38.64 26.47 -50.98
C LYS A 2 -38.16 26.90 -49.58
N THR A 3 -37.95 25.86 -48.77
CA THR A 3 -36.85 25.60 -47.81
C THR A 3 -36.19 26.76 -47.05
N LYS A 4 -36.40 26.76 -45.73
CA LYS A 4 -35.57 27.43 -44.71
C LYS A 4 -34.27 26.66 -44.51
N ALA A 5 -33.14 27.36 -44.54
CA ALA A 5 -31.84 26.83 -44.16
C ALA A 5 -31.72 26.80 -42.62
N PHE A 6 -31.50 25.61 -42.06
CA PHE A 6 -31.08 25.39 -40.68
C PHE A 6 -29.55 25.38 -40.66
N ALA A 7 -28.93 26.33 -39.96
CA ALA A 7 -27.51 26.29 -39.67
C ALA A 7 -27.27 25.32 -38.51
N LEU A 8 -26.62 24.19 -38.81
CA LEU A 8 -26.18 23.20 -37.84
C LEU A 8 -24.85 23.67 -37.24
N ALA A 9 -24.89 24.20 -36.01
CA ALA A 9 -23.68 24.44 -35.23
C ALA A 9 -23.18 23.08 -34.69
N ILE A 10 -22.11 22.55 -35.26
CA ILE A 10 -21.40 21.39 -34.75
C ILE A 10 -20.64 21.84 -33.49
N LEU A 11 -21.17 21.51 -32.32
CA LEU A 11 -20.49 21.68 -31.04
C LEU A 11 -19.47 20.55 -30.92
N THR A 12 -18.24 20.80 -31.34
CA THR A 12 -17.09 19.90 -31.10
C THR A 12 -16.73 19.98 -29.62
N VAL A 13 -17.41 19.19 -28.77
CA VAL A 13 -16.97 18.94 -27.40
C VAL A 13 -15.72 18.07 -27.51
N TRP A 14 -14.56 18.67 -27.36
CA TRP A 14 -13.32 17.92 -27.18
C TRP A 14 -13.46 17.12 -25.89
N CYS A 15 -13.47 15.78 -26.00
CA CYS A 15 -13.23 14.87 -24.88
C CYS A 15 -11.79 15.08 -24.39
N LEU A 16 -11.55 16.18 -23.66
CA LEU A 16 -10.41 16.29 -22.78
C LEU A 16 -10.66 15.24 -21.69
N GLY A 17 -10.00 14.09 -21.83
CA GLY A 17 -10.05 13.04 -20.81
C GLY A 17 -9.70 13.67 -19.47
N LEU A 18 -10.63 13.59 -18.51
CA LEU A 18 -10.38 13.97 -17.13
C LEU A 18 -9.26 13.07 -16.61
N VAL A 19 -8.04 13.57 -16.64
CA VAL A 19 -6.92 12.91 -15.97
C VAL A 19 -7.20 13.04 -14.49
N ALA A 20 -7.27 11.92 -13.77
CA ALA A 20 -7.43 11.93 -12.32
C ALA A 20 -6.33 12.81 -11.71
N GLN A 21 -6.74 13.82 -10.95
CA GLN A 21 -5.82 14.65 -10.17
C GLN A 21 -5.86 14.17 -8.74
N PHE A 22 -4.68 13.93 -8.17
CA PHE A 22 -4.51 13.66 -6.76
C PHE A 22 -4.08 14.95 -6.07
N GLU A 23 -4.58 15.15 -4.86
CA GLU A 23 -4.27 16.31 -4.02
C GLU A 23 -3.70 15.82 -2.70
N VAL A 24 -2.61 16.44 -2.27
CA VAL A 24 -2.01 16.24 -0.95
C VAL A 24 -1.66 17.58 -0.34
N VAL A 25 -1.77 17.67 0.99
CA VAL A 25 -1.53 18.90 1.74
C VAL A 25 -0.43 18.73 2.75
N ALA A 26 0.43 19.75 2.84
CA ALA A 26 1.39 19.94 3.91
C ALA A 26 0.89 21.10 4.79
N PRO A 27 0.19 20.81 5.91
CA PRO A 27 -0.48 21.84 6.71
C PRO A 27 0.47 22.81 7.39
N ASP A 28 1.74 22.43 7.55
CA ASP A 28 2.81 23.30 8.02
C ASP A 28 4.08 23.09 7.20
N VAL A 29 4.60 24.16 6.62
CA VAL A 29 5.91 24.19 5.98
C VAL A 29 6.72 25.40 6.42
N GLN A 30 6.42 25.96 7.60
CA GLN A 30 7.11 27.15 8.07
C GLN A 30 8.63 26.97 8.13
N TRP A 31 9.32 28.04 7.76
CA TRP A 31 10.76 28.19 7.93
C TRP A 31 11.00 29.36 8.87
N ASN A 32 11.26 29.08 10.14
CA ASN A 32 11.50 30.10 11.16
C ASN A 32 12.77 29.80 11.97
N SER A 33 13.01 30.59 13.01
CA SER A 33 14.20 30.41 13.85
C SER A 33 14.19 29.11 14.64
N SER A 34 13.06 28.44 14.83
CA SER A 34 12.96 27.24 15.67
C SER A 34 12.85 25.95 14.85
N ILE A 35 12.16 26.00 13.70
CA ILE A 35 11.88 24.86 12.83
C ILE A 35 12.20 25.19 11.38
N HIS A 36 12.87 24.26 10.70
CA HIS A 36 13.09 24.24 9.27
C HIS A 36 12.31 23.09 8.62
N ALA A 37 11.33 23.40 7.77
CA ALA A 37 10.58 22.41 7.04
C ALA A 37 11.21 22.10 5.67
N TYR A 38 11.29 20.81 5.35
CA TYR A 38 11.66 20.27 4.05
C TYR A 38 10.51 19.45 3.51
N VAL A 39 10.13 19.76 2.28
CA VAL A 39 9.01 19.17 1.57
C VAL A 39 9.57 18.20 0.56
N GLY A 40 9.13 16.94 0.61
CA GLY A 40 9.58 15.94 -0.34
C GLY A 40 8.47 15.04 -0.85
N MET A 41 8.70 14.46 -2.02
CA MET A 41 7.83 13.47 -2.63
C MET A 41 8.64 12.44 -3.38
N ALA A 42 8.29 11.17 -3.21
CA ALA A 42 8.76 10.08 -4.06
C ALA A 42 7.69 9.74 -5.10
N ASN A 43 8.11 9.55 -6.35
CA ASN A 43 7.28 8.97 -7.40
C ASN A 43 7.48 7.47 -7.38
N PRO A 44 6.55 6.66 -6.84
CA PRO A 44 6.76 5.23 -6.76
C PRO A 44 6.54 4.52 -8.10
N THR A 45 6.30 5.23 -9.20
CA THR A 45 5.75 4.65 -10.44
C THR A 45 6.66 4.82 -11.64
N ARG A 46 6.29 4.13 -12.73
CA ARG A 46 6.98 4.20 -14.03
C ARG A 46 6.62 5.42 -14.87
N GLN A 47 5.63 6.20 -14.45
CA GLN A 47 5.13 7.35 -15.19
C GLN A 47 5.78 8.62 -14.63
N THR A 48 6.10 9.58 -15.50
CA THR A 48 6.49 10.92 -15.04
C THR A 48 5.29 11.58 -14.34
N ALA A 49 5.51 12.06 -13.12
CA ALA A 49 4.55 12.90 -12.44
C ALA A 49 4.67 14.33 -12.94
N THR A 50 3.55 14.98 -13.21
CA THR A 50 3.47 16.44 -13.32
C THR A 50 2.80 16.93 -12.06
N LEU A 51 3.52 17.72 -11.27
CA LEU A 51 3.00 18.27 -10.02
C LEU A 51 3.12 19.78 -9.95
N THR A 52 2.13 20.39 -9.29
CA THR A 52 2.07 21.82 -8.99
C THR A 52 1.88 22.00 -7.48
N LEU A 53 2.88 22.62 -6.85
CA LEU A 53 2.87 23.02 -5.46
C LEU A 53 2.40 24.47 -5.39
N SER A 54 1.29 24.73 -4.72
CA SER A 54 0.77 26.07 -4.47
C SER A 54 1.04 26.44 -3.01
N GLY A 55 1.79 27.51 -2.80
CA GLY A 55 2.15 28.01 -1.48
C GLY A 55 1.21 29.11 -1.02
N TYR A 56 0.80 29.05 0.24
CA TYR A 56 -0.12 29.98 0.85
C TYR A 56 0.46 30.52 2.15
N ASP A 57 0.12 31.76 2.51
CA ASP A 57 0.37 32.28 3.85
C ASP A 57 -0.62 31.71 4.88
N ALA A 58 -0.49 32.13 6.13
CA ALA A 58 -1.37 31.67 7.20
C ALA A 58 -2.82 32.18 7.06
N GLN A 59 -3.05 33.22 6.27
CA GLN A 59 -4.35 33.80 5.96
C GLN A 59 -4.96 33.23 4.66
N GLY A 60 -4.37 32.14 4.13
CA GLY A 60 -4.87 31.49 2.92
C GLY A 60 -4.65 32.29 1.64
N VAL A 61 -3.82 33.36 1.67
CA VAL A 61 -3.48 34.12 0.47
C VAL A 61 -2.46 33.33 -0.33
N PRO A 62 -2.69 33.07 -1.62
CA PRO A 62 -1.72 32.40 -2.47
C PRO A 62 -0.48 33.29 -2.66
N LEU A 63 0.69 32.78 -2.30
CA LEU A 63 1.97 33.49 -2.41
C LEU A 63 2.77 33.09 -3.65
N GLY A 64 2.44 31.94 -4.26
CA GLY A 64 3.08 31.50 -5.49
C GLY A 64 2.77 30.05 -5.82
N SER A 65 3.24 29.61 -6.99
CA SER A 65 3.16 28.22 -7.42
C SER A 65 4.50 27.77 -8.00
N PHE A 66 4.93 26.57 -7.64
CA PHE A 66 6.09 25.88 -8.22
C PHE A 66 5.59 24.64 -8.95
N SER A 67 5.91 24.50 -10.23
CA SER A 67 5.55 23.31 -11.01
C SER A 67 6.81 22.57 -11.43
N MET A 68 6.77 21.25 -11.39
CA MET A 68 7.88 20.42 -11.85
C MET A 68 7.37 19.09 -12.40
N GLU A 69 8.26 18.43 -13.14
CA GLU A 69 8.12 17.02 -13.47
C GLU A 69 8.98 16.19 -12.52
N LEU A 70 8.41 15.11 -12.00
CA LEU A 70 9.12 14.12 -11.19
C LEU A 70 9.24 12.85 -12.02
N ALA A 71 10.47 12.53 -12.44
CA ALA A 71 10.75 11.36 -13.26
C ALA A 71 10.29 10.06 -12.59
N PRO A 72 10.07 8.99 -13.35
CA PRO A 72 9.78 7.67 -12.81
C PRO A 72 10.76 7.27 -11.70
N PHE A 73 10.24 6.78 -10.58
CA PHE A 73 11.04 6.37 -9.41
C PHE A 73 11.90 7.47 -8.76
N SER A 74 11.88 8.70 -9.27
CA SER A 74 12.65 9.78 -8.66
C SER A 74 12.00 10.31 -7.40
N ARG A 75 12.80 10.98 -6.58
CA ARG A 75 12.34 11.69 -5.41
C ARG A 75 12.91 13.10 -5.45
N PHE A 76 12.14 14.08 -4.99
CA PHE A 76 12.70 15.38 -4.65
C PHE A 76 12.49 15.67 -3.17
N GLU A 77 13.37 16.51 -2.64
CA GLU A 77 13.24 17.11 -1.33
C GLU A 77 13.83 18.51 -1.40
N LYS A 78 13.09 19.51 -0.92
CA LYS A 78 13.54 20.90 -0.90
C LYS A 78 13.13 21.58 0.40
N ALA A 79 13.98 22.48 0.89
CA ALA A 79 13.58 23.41 1.94
C ALA A 79 12.39 24.24 1.46
N SER A 80 11.40 24.45 2.32
CA SER A 80 10.18 25.18 1.95
C SER A 80 10.46 26.60 1.46
N LYS A 81 11.42 27.29 2.08
CA LYS A 81 11.88 28.63 1.66
C LYS A 81 12.45 28.66 0.23
N ASP A 82 13.09 27.57 -0.21
CA ASP A 82 13.79 27.52 -1.51
C ASP A 82 12.82 27.22 -2.67
N LEU A 83 11.60 26.76 -2.36
CA LEU A 83 10.57 26.47 -3.37
C LEU A 83 9.98 27.75 -3.97
N PHE A 84 9.93 28.84 -3.21
CA PHE A 84 9.20 30.06 -3.58
C PHE A 84 9.95 31.37 -3.33
N ASP A 85 11.16 31.31 -2.74
CA ASP A 85 11.92 32.49 -2.31
C ASP A 85 11.09 33.44 -1.41
N ASN A 86 10.22 32.84 -0.59
CA ASN A 86 9.28 33.57 0.27
C ASN A 86 9.15 32.85 1.63
N SER A 87 9.56 33.54 2.70
CA SER A 87 9.48 33.02 4.08
C SER A 87 8.09 33.11 4.71
N GLN A 88 7.13 33.75 4.04
CA GLN A 88 5.75 33.88 4.53
C GLN A 88 4.88 32.65 4.23
N ILE A 89 5.41 31.67 3.48
CA ILE A 89 4.67 30.46 3.17
C ILE A 89 4.50 29.63 4.42
N ALA A 90 3.24 29.38 4.75
CA ALA A 90 2.82 28.70 5.95
C ALA A 90 2.45 27.24 5.65
N TRP A 91 1.83 26.96 4.51
CA TRP A 91 1.36 25.63 4.14
C TRP A 91 1.32 25.46 2.60
N LEU A 92 1.27 24.21 2.13
CA LEU A 92 1.24 23.89 0.70
C LEU A 92 0.04 23.02 0.33
N LYS A 93 -0.59 23.34 -0.81
CA LYS A 93 -1.47 22.45 -1.57
C LYS A 93 -0.70 21.89 -2.75
N ILE A 94 -0.65 20.57 -2.90
CA ILE A 94 0.10 19.94 -3.98
C ILE A 94 -0.88 19.11 -4.82
N THR A 95 -0.89 19.38 -6.12
CA THR A 95 -1.71 18.66 -7.10
C THR A 95 -0.81 17.89 -8.05
N THR A 96 -1.19 16.67 -8.41
CA THR A 96 -0.39 15.78 -9.28
C THR A 96 -1.31 14.91 -10.14
N ASN A 97 -0.85 14.54 -11.33
CA ASN A 97 -1.57 13.63 -12.23
C ASN A 97 -1.48 12.15 -11.83
N ILE A 98 -0.65 11.85 -10.83
CA ILE A 98 -0.41 10.52 -10.30
C ILE A 98 -0.29 10.53 -8.77
N GLU A 99 -0.59 9.41 -8.12
CA GLU A 99 -0.40 9.26 -6.67
C GLU A 99 1.11 9.26 -6.34
N LEU A 100 1.51 10.13 -5.42
CA LEU A 100 2.89 10.30 -4.95
C LEU A 100 2.94 10.06 -3.44
N ALA A 101 4.09 9.58 -2.94
CA ALA A 101 4.34 9.46 -1.52
C ALA A 101 4.98 10.75 -0.99
N GLY A 102 4.14 11.66 -0.49
CA GLY A 102 4.56 12.96 0.03
C GLY A 102 4.87 12.94 1.53
N PHE A 103 5.91 13.65 1.95
CA PHE A 103 6.30 13.79 3.35
C PHE A 103 6.81 15.21 3.66
N VAL A 104 6.67 15.61 4.92
CA VAL A 104 7.36 16.79 5.45
C VAL A 104 8.35 16.34 6.51
N ARG A 105 9.57 16.84 6.38
CA ARG A 105 10.63 16.65 7.36
C ARG A 105 10.89 17.97 8.07
N TYR A 106 10.90 17.94 9.39
CA TYR A 106 11.19 19.09 10.22
C TYR A 106 12.55 18.90 10.89
N GLU A 107 13.40 19.92 10.84
CA GLU A 107 14.62 20.00 11.62
C GLU A 107 14.51 21.12 12.66
N SER A 108 14.96 20.88 13.88
CA SER A 108 15.15 21.97 14.84
C SER A 108 16.36 22.83 14.45
N GLN A 109 16.39 24.10 14.88
CA GLN A 109 17.41 25.10 14.52
C GLN A 109 18.88 24.63 14.59
N LEU A 110 19.19 23.69 15.50
CA LEU A 110 20.55 23.18 15.72
C LEU A 110 20.84 21.89 14.93
N GLY A 111 19.94 21.46 14.04
CA GLY A 111 19.97 20.12 13.44
C GLY A 111 19.96 19.02 14.49
N ALA A 112 19.54 19.35 15.71
CA ALA A 112 19.67 18.50 16.88
C ALA A 112 18.62 17.39 16.88
N ASP A 113 17.44 17.68 16.32
CA ASP A 113 16.36 16.71 16.18
C ASP A 113 15.72 16.77 14.79
N ILE A 114 15.13 15.64 14.38
CA ILE A 114 14.45 15.45 13.11
C ILE A 114 13.07 14.87 13.41
N SER A 115 12.04 15.41 12.75
CA SER A 115 10.68 14.87 12.75
C SER A 115 10.24 14.57 11.32
N LEU A 116 9.41 13.54 11.14
CA LEU A 116 8.85 13.17 9.85
C LEU A 116 7.35 12.99 9.99
N THR A 117 6.60 13.41 8.97
CA THR A 117 5.17 13.09 8.83
C THR A 117 4.85 12.88 7.36
N ALA A 118 3.95 11.94 7.09
CA ALA A 118 3.32 11.86 5.78
C ALA A 118 2.48 13.11 5.53
N MET A 119 2.37 13.53 4.27
CA MET A 119 1.41 14.55 3.86
C MET A 119 -0.01 13.98 3.90
N ASN A 120 -0.99 14.84 4.16
CA ASN A 120 -2.37 14.44 4.25
C ASN A 120 -2.98 14.38 2.84
N ALA A 121 -3.26 13.17 2.37
CA ALA A 121 -4.01 12.94 1.12
C ALA A 121 -5.53 12.98 1.33
N ASN A 122 -5.99 12.84 2.58
CA ASN A 122 -7.41 12.72 2.91
C ASN A 122 -7.83 13.88 3.82
N ALA A 123 -8.28 14.98 3.21
CA ALA A 123 -9.01 16.01 3.94
C ALA A 123 -10.32 15.42 4.50
N GLY A 124 -10.73 15.84 5.68
CA GLY A 124 -11.96 15.32 6.28
C GLY A 124 -12.60 16.31 7.27
N PRO A 125 -13.82 16.02 7.75
CA PRO A 125 -14.53 16.88 8.68
C PRO A 125 -13.99 16.80 10.11
N GLU A 126 -13.19 15.78 10.42
CA GLU A 126 -12.78 15.45 11.79
C GLU A 126 -11.26 15.35 11.90
N LEU A 127 -10.72 15.88 13.00
CA LEU A 127 -9.32 15.70 13.40
C LEU A 127 -9.28 15.23 14.86
N TYR A 128 -8.33 14.37 15.16
CA TYR A 128 -8.12 13.87 16.52
C TYR A 128 -6.74 14.27 17.01
N VAL A 129 -6.67 14.99 18.13
CA VAL A 129 -5.42 15.47 18.74
C VAL A 129 -5.08 14.61 19.94
N PRO A 130 -4.25 13.57 19.77
CA PRO A 130 -4.14 12.51 20.76
C PRO A 130 -3.27 12.87 21.96
N HIS A 131 -2.37 13.85 21.84
CA HIS A 131 -1.36 14.10 22.87
C HIS A 131 -1.30 15.57 23.29
N ILE A 132 -1.97 15.94 24.38
CA ILE A 132 -1.88 17.28 24.94
C ILE A 132 -1.06 17.21 26.22
N THR A 133 0.12 17.83 26.20
CA THR A 133 1.02 17.83 27.36
C THR A 133 0.53 18.78 28.44
N LYS A 134 0.74 18.36 29.68
CA LYS A 134 0.42 19.11 30.90
C LYS A 134 1.66 19.75 31.53
N ASP A 135 2.84 19.26 31.13
CA ASP A 135 4.11 19.73 31.66
C ASP A 135 4.54 20.98 30.88
N PRO A 136 4.80 22.12 31.55
CA PRO A 136 5.21 23.36 30.89
C PRO A 136 6.57 23.28 30.18
N GLN A 137 7.40 22.26 30.45
CA GLN A 137 8.64 22.00 29.69
C GLN A 137 8.37 21.44 28.30
N PHE A 138 7.17 20.88 28.10
CA PHE A 138 6.73 20.34 26.84
C PHE A 138 5.71 21.27 26.19
N PHE A 139 5.57 21.15 24.88
CA PHE A 139 4.53 21.83 24.12
C PHE A 139 3.69 20.83 23.33
N SER A 140 2.47 21.24 23.01
CA SER A 140 1.58 20.54 22.08
C SER A 140 0.87 21.60 21.26
N GLU A 141 1.08 21.56 19.95
CA GLU A 141 0.54 22.51 18.99
C GLU A 141 -0.16 21.72 17.87
N LEU A 142 -1.42 22.05 17.61
CA LEU A 142 -2.07 21.64 16.36
C LEU A 142 -1.78 22.70 15.30
N VAL A 143 -1.42 22.26 14.10
CA VAL A 143 -1.34 23.11 12.91
C VAL A 143 -2.18 22.48 11.83
N GLY A 144 -3.21 23.20 11.37
CA GLY A 144 -4.09 22.67 10.33
C GLY A 144 -4.60 23.74 9.39
N VAL A 145 -5.19 23.29 8.29
CA VAL A 145 -5.72 24.14 7.22
C VAL A 145 -7.13 23.72 6.87
N ASN A 146 -7.97 24.70 6.53
CA ASN A 146 -9.27 24.46 5.93
C ASN A 146 -9.16 24.47 4.40
N GLN A 147 -9.36 23.33 3.74
CA GLN A 147 -9.37 23.17 2.29
C GLN A 147 -10.75 23.42 1.67
N ALA A 148 -11.78 23.65 2.48
CA ALA A 148 -13.11 23.98 1.99
C ALA A 148 -13.07 25.24 1.12
N ALA A 149 -13.82 25.23 0.01
CA ALA A 149 -13.98 26.40 -0.85
C ALA A 149 -14.87 27.49 -0.22
N GLN A 150 -15.56 27.16 0.86
CA GLN A 150 -16.49 28.03 1.57
C GLN A 150 -16.10 28.14 3.04
N THR A 151 -16.59 29.21 3.66
CA THR A 151 -16.40 29.38 5.09
C THR A 151 -17.16 28.28 5.84
N SER A 152 -16.47 27.57 6.74
CA SER A 152 -17.03 26.48 7.55
C SER A 152 -16.61 26.64 9.00
N GLU A 153 -17.55 26.74 9.93
CA GLU A 153 -17.23 26.83 11.35
C GLU A 153 -16.48 25.58 11.81
N VAL A 154 -15.37 25.75 12.51
CA VAL A 154 -14.58 24.62 13.03
C VAL A 154 -14.55 24.71 14.54
N TYR A 155 -14.81 23.59 15.19
CA TYR A 155 -15.01 23.51 16.62
C TYR A 155 -13.95 22.62 17.26
N SER A 156 -13.29 23.12 18.29
CA SER A 156 -12.48 22.33 19.22
C SER A 156 -13.35 21.84 20.37
N GLN A 157 -13.22 20.56 20.71
CA GLN A 157 -13.99 19.89 21.76
C GLN A 157 -13.04 19.08 22.66
N PRO A 158 -12.28 19.76 23.55
CA PRO A 158 -11.34 19.09 24.45
C PRO A 158 -12.04 18.15 25.43
N PHE A 159 -11.43 17.00 25.65
CA PHE A 159 -11.84 16.03 26.65
C PHE A 159 -10.90 16.08 27.85
N LEU A 160 -11.48 16.25 29.05
CA LEU A 160 -10.76 16.47 30.30
C LEU A 160 -10.88 15.26 31.23
N VAL A 161 -9.89 15.09 32.10
CA VAL A 161 -10.02 14.24 33.28
C VAL A 161 -11.09 14.84 34.20
N ASN A 162 -12.08 14.04 34.60
CA ASN A 162 -13.05 14.44 35.61
C ASN A 162 -12.35 14.58 36.97
N PRO A 163 -12.28 15.78 37.57
CA PRO A 163 -11.65 15.95 38.89
C PRO A 163 -12.50 15.36 40.02
N ASP A 164 -13.82 15.21 39.82
CA ASP A 164 -14.72 14.63 40.80
C ASP A 164 -14.80 13.10 40.64
N LYS A 165 -13.94 12.40 41.38
CA LYS A 165 -13.86 10.93 41.44
C LYS A 165 -15.17 10.25 41.90
N LYS A 166 -16.21 11.00 42.25
CA LYS A 166 -17.50 10.46 42.69
C LYS A 166 -18.45 10.13 41.55
N SER A 167 -18.24 10.68 40.35
CA SER A 167 -19.02 10.31 39.17
C SER A 167 -18.40 9.05 38.55
N SER A 168 -19.25 8.13 38.05
CA SER A 168 -18.80 6.95 37.31
C SER A 168 -18.19 7.27 35.95
N VAL A 169 -18.31 8.53 35.49
CA VAL A 169 -17.76 9.01 34.22
C VAL A 169 -16.42 9.70 34.49
N HIS A 170 -15.34 9.07 34.05
CA HIS A 170 -13.98 9.57 34.28
C HIS A 170 -13.56 10.73 33.36
N PHE A 171 -14.35 11.00 32.32
CA PHE A 171 -14.02 11.98 31.28
C PHE A 171 -15.18 12.93 31.05
N ILE A 172 -14.91 14.23 31.10
CA ILE A 172 -15.90 15.26 30.82
C ILE A 172 -15.47 15.97 29.54
N GLN A 173 -16.41 16.19 28.65
CA GLN A 173 -16.23 17.06 27.51
C GLN A 173 -16.43 18.50 27.95
N LEU A 174 -15.66 19.47 27.40
CA LEU A 174 -16.03 20.88 27.57
C LEU A 174 -17.48 21.09 27.10
N GLU A 175 -18.30 21.74 27.95
CA GLU A 175 -19.75 21.88 27.76
C GLU A 175 -20.09 22.59 26.45
N GLU A 176 -19.27 23.56 26.05
CA GLU A 176 -19.44 24.30 24.80
C GLU A 176 -18.21 24.12 23.90
N PRO A 177 -18.37 23.53 22.70
CA PRO A 177 -17.31 23.50 21.70
C PRO A 177 -16.79 24.91 21.42
N GLN A 178 -15.46 25.05 21.33
CA GLN A 178 -14.82 26.33 21.13
C GLN A 178 -14.62 26.59 19.63
N SER A 179 -15.19 27.68 19.12
CA SER A 179 -14.93 28.09 17.74
C SER A 179 -13.44 28.34 17.52
N LEU A 180 -12.95 27.84 16.39
CA LEU A 180 -11.64 28.12 15.82
C LEU A 180 -11.84 29.08 14.65
N ASP A 181 -12.15 30.36 14.94
CA ASP A 181 -12.51 31.37 13.94
C ASP A 181 -11.50 31.47 12.77
N GLY A 182 -10.22 31.21 13.04
CA GLY A 182 -9.18 31.16 12.00
C GLY A 182 -9.40 30.08 10.94
N PHE A 183 -9.95 28.92 11.31
CA PHE A 183 -10.23 27.81 10.42
C PHE A 183 -11.47 28.08 9.57
N SER A 184 -12.28 29.07 9.97
CA SER A 184 -13.55 29.31 9.31
C SER A 184 -13.39 29.81 7.89
N HIS A 185 -12.28 30.43 7.52
CA HIS A 185 -12.07 30.87 6.14
C HIS A 185 -11.38 29.80 5.30
N PRO A 186 -11.79 29.64 4.02
CA PRO A 186 -11.09 28.84 3.04
C PRO A 186 -9.59 29.12 3.08
N TYR A 187 -8.79 28.07 3.05
CA TYR A 187 -7.34 28.10 2.91
C TYR A 187 -6.56 28.71 4.08
N ASN A 188 -7.23 29.15 5.14
CA ASN A 188 -6.53 29.62 6.33
C ASN A 188 -5.80 28.49 7.04
N GLN A 189 -4.59 28.79 7.52
CA GLN A 189 -3.90 27.98 8.50
C GLN A 189 -4.31 28.43 9.90
N VAL A 190 -4.53 27.46 10.78
CA VAL A 190 -4.69 27.69 12.20
C VAL A 190 -3.61 26.98 12.96
N ARG A 191 -3.08 27.70 13.94
CA ARG A 191 -2.20 27.18 14.98
C ARG A 191 -2.91 27.26 16.31
N LEU A 192 -2.99 26.13 16.99
CA LEU A 192 -3.63 26.01 18.27
C LEU A 192 -2.59 25.53 19.29
N ASN A 193 -2.04 26.49 20.04
CA ASN A 193 -1.25 26.19 21.23
C ASN A 193 -2.20 25.97 22.40
N TYR A 194 -2.27 24.74 22.90
CA TYR A 194 -3.22 24.36 23.95
C TYR A 194 -2.97 25.09 25.28
N GLY A 195 -1.72 25.38 25.62
CA GLY A 195 -1.38 26.12 26.84
C GLY A 195 -1.84 27.58 26.78
N GLU A 196 -1.88 28.18 25.60
CA GLU A 196 -2.35 29.55 25.38
C GLU A 196 -3.87 29.63 25.24
N LYS A 197 -4.49 28.67 24.53
CA LYS A 197 -5.94 28.66 24.33
C LYS A 197 -6.69 28.24 25.59
N PHE A 198 -6.18 27.27 26.33
CA PHE A 198 -6.83 26.66 27.48
C PHE A 198 -5.98 26.76 28.76
N PRO A 199 -5.54 27.96 29.17
CA PRO A 199 -4.57 28.11 30.25
C PRO A 199 -5.08 27.62 31.61
N LYS A 200 -6.40 27.55 31.82
CA LYS A 200 -7.00 27.06 33.07
C LYS A 200 -7.21 25.55 33.04
N GLU A 201 -7.56 25.02 31.88
CA GLU A 201 -7.96 23.63 31.66
C GLU A 201 -6.79 22.75 31.21
N ILE A 202 -5.66 23.30 30.78
CA ILE A 202 -4.52 22.54 30.22
C ILE A 202 -4.06 21.39 31.13
N SER A 203 -4.13 21.58 32.44
CA SER A 203 -3.76 20.55 33.42
C SER A 203 -4.69 19.32 33.43
N SER A 204 -5.91 19.45 32.92
CA SER A 204 -6.92 18.38 32.87
C SER A 204 -7.20 17.88 31.45
N ILE A 205 -6.95 18.66 30.40
CA ILE A 205 -7.11 18.21 29.00
C ILE A 205 -6.24 16.98 28.71
N LEU A 206 -6.82 15.99 28.03
CA LEU A 206 -6.16 14.74 27.65
C LEU A 206 -5.93 14.62 26.15
N TRP A 207 -6.96 14.97 25.39
CA TRP A 207 -7.03 14.93 23.93
C TRP A 207 -8.13 15.90 23.46
N ASP A 208 -8.16 16.21 22.17
CA ASP A 208 -9.14 17.12 21.57
C ASP A 208 -9.72 16.50 20.29
N HIS A 209 -11.00 16.77 20.05
CA HIS A 209 -11.71 16.43 18.83
C HIS A 209 -12.05 17.71 18.10
N ILE A 210 -11.50 17.88 16.90
CA ILE A 210 -11.82 19.03 16.06
C ILE A 210 -12.82 18.60 15.00
N THR A 211 -13.92 19.33 14.88
CA THR A 211 -14.99 19.02 13.93
C THR A 211 -15.30 20.20 13.02
N SER A 212 -15.67 19.90 11.79
CA SER A 212 -16.17 20.82 10.77
C SER A 212 -17.47 20.25 10.19
N PRO A 213 -18.53 21.06 10.00
CA PRO A 213 -19.72 20.64 9.28
C PRO A 213 -19.45 20.41 7.78
N ASP A 214 -18.37 20.97 7.22
CA ASP A 214 -17.96 20.71 5.84
C ASP A 214 -17.20 19.37 5.73
N PRO A 215 -17.68 18.42 4.90
CA PRO A 215 -17.09 17.09 4.75
C PRO A 215 -15.70 17.06 4.09
N VAL A 216 -15.24 18.14 3.43
CA VAL A 216 -13.98 18.14 2.65
C VAL A 216 -12.89 18.98 3.36
N GLY A 217 -13.17 19.49 4.55
CA GLY A 217 -12.53 20.72 5.04
C GLY A 217 -11.13 20.59 5.65
N LEU A 218 -10.83 19.63 6.51
CA LEU A 218 -9.68 19.80 7.41
C LEU A 218 -8.49 18.95 7.00
N SER A 219 -7.30 19.51 7.11
CA SER A 219 -6.03 18.77 7.07
C SER A 219 -5.10 19.32 8.12
N ALA A 220 -4.60 18.48 9.02
CA ALA A 220 -3.78 18.95 10.14
C ALA A 220 -2.72 17.94 10.57
N ILE A 221 -1.74 18.50 11.26
CA ILE A 221 -0.71 17.78 11.99
C ILE A 221 -0.67 18.30 13.43
N GLN A 222 -0.10 17.51 14.32
CA GLN A 222 0.28 17.92 15.66
C GLN A 222 1.79 17.93 15.78
N HIS A 223 2.36 19.02 16.28
CA HIS A 223 3.72 19.07 16.80
C HIS A 223 3.69 18.95 18.33
N PHE A 224 4.59 18.15 18.87
CA PHE A 224 4.81 18.07 20.32
C PHE A 224 6.25 17.70 20.63
N GLY A 225 6.69 18.07 21.83
CA GLY A 225 8.08 17.85 22.25
C GLY A 225 8.45 18.79 23.38
N SER A 226 9.74 18.99 23.60
CA SER A 226 10.27 19.85 24.66
C SER A 226 10.92 21.11 24.09
N LYS A 227 10.89 22.19 24.88
CA LYS A 227 11.54 23.45 24.54
C LYS A 227 12.34 24.01 25.71
N SER A 228 13.46 24.67 25.40
CA SER A 228 14.23 25.49 26.33
C SER A 228 14.24 26.92 25.81
N GLY A 229 13.39 27.77 26.40
CA GLY A 229 13.07 29.08 25.81
C GLY A 229 12.39 28.90 24.45
N ASP A 230 12.95 29.54 23.42
CA ASP A 230 12.44 29.47 22.04
C ASP A 230 13.10 28.35 21.21
N THR A 231 14.03 27.60 21.82
CA THR A 231 14.74 26.49 21.16
C THR A 231 14.01 25.19 21.41
N ILE A 232 13.64 24.49 20.32
CA ILE A 232 13.05 23.15 20.38
C ILE A 232 14.16 22.12 20.57
N SER A 233 14.12 21.39 21.68
CA SER A 233 15.07 20.34 22.01
C SER A 233 14.62 18.96 21.53
N GLN A 234 13.31 18.72 21.45
CA GLN A 234 12.72 17.50 20.91
C GLN A 234 11.51 17.85 20.05
N LEU A 235 11.30 17.13 18.95
CA LEU A 235 10.18 17.36 18.03
C LEU A 235 9.63 16.05 17.46
N ALA A 236 8.42 15.71 17.88
CA ALA A 236 7.59 14.70 17.25
C ALA A 236 6.44 15.36 16.48
N THR A 237 6.05 14.74 15.37
CA THR A 237 4.95 15.19 14.51
C THR A 237 4.03 14.02 14.19
N LEU A 238 2.72 14.25 14.22
CA LEU A 238 1.70 13.26 13.88
C LEU A 238 0.66 13.87 12.95
N PRO A 239 0.23 13.17 11.88
CA PRO A 239 -0.96 13.59 11.13
C PRO A 239 -2.23 13.29 11.93
N LEU A 240 -3.23 14.16 11.79
CA LEU A 240 -4.45 14.14 12.62
C LEU A 240 -5.71 13.71 11.87
N ASN A 241 -5.61 13.62 10.53
CA ASN A 241 -6.67 13.17 9.65
C ASN A 241 -6.85 11.66 9.78
N ARG A 242 -7.76 11.26 10.66
CA ARG A 242 -8.06 9.85 10.93
C ARG A 242 -9.54 9.61 10.94
N THR A 243 -9.92 8.44 10.48
CA THR A 243 -11.26 7.89 10.69
C THR A 243 -11.17 6.85 11.80
N PRO A 244 -11.98 6.95 12.86
CA PRO A 244 -12.01 5.93 13.89
C PRO A 244 -12.31 4.54 13.30
N GLY A 245 -11.50 3.56 13.67
CA GLY A 245 -11.56 2.20 13.18
C GLY A 245 -12.17 1.22 14.18
N HIS A 246 -12.23 -0.05 13.76
CA HIS A 246 -12.42 -1.22 14.63
C HIS A 246 -11.09 -1.82 15.10
N GLU A 247 -9.98 -1.40 14.49
CA GLU A 247 -8.67 -1.95 14.75
C GLU A 247 -7.64 -0.82 14.71
N VAL A 248 -6.69 -0.89 15.63
CA VAL A 248 -5.44 -0.13 15.57
C VAL A 248 -4.27 -1.08 15.78
N VAL A 249 -3.24 -0.94 14.95
CA VAL A 249 -2.03 -1.77 15.00
C VAL A 249 -0.86 -0.93 15.47
N PHE A 250 -0.25 -1.37 16.56
CA PHE A 250 0.94 -0.79 17.14
C PHE A 250 2.15 -1.58 16.65
N SER A 251 2.85 -0.96 15.71
CA SER A 251 3.82 -1.59 14.86
C SER A 251 5.15 -1.88 15.55
N HIS A 252 5.48 -1.14 16.61
CA HIS A 252 6.82 -1.23 17.18
C HIS A 252 6.86 -1.10 18.70
N ILE A 253 7.41 -2.15 19.32
CA ILE A 253 7.89 -2.12 20.70
C ILE A 253 9.41 -2.07 20.66
N ASN A 254 10.01 -1.04 21.27
CA ASN A 254 11.45 -0.92 21.34
C ASN A 254 12.04 -1.98 22.30
N LYS A 255 13.10 -2.65 21.85
CA LYS A 255 13.80 -3.68 22.63
C LYS A 255 14.98 -3.12 23.44
N ASP A 256 15.53 -1.96 23.06
CA ASP A 256 16.66 -1.31 23.72
C ASP A 256 16.17 -0.37 24.85
N ARG A 257 15.83 -0.97 25.99
CA ARG A 257 15.20 -0.28 27.13
C ARG A 257 16.13 0.66 27.88
N GLU A 258 17.43 0.44 27.75
CA GLU A 258 18.42 1.32 28.37
C GLU A 258 18.41 2.69 27.69
N ASN A 259 18.04 2.73 26.41
CA ASN A 259 18.09 3.92 25.59
C ASN A 259 16.71 4.46 25.23
N PHE A 260 15.66 3.63 25.24
CA PHE A 260 14.33 4.03 24.78
C PHE A 260 13.19 3.43 25.60
N TRP A 261 12.09 4.16 25.65
CA TRP A 261 10.78 3.70 26.09
C TRP A 261 9.77 3.76 24.94
N THR A 262 8.72 2.96 25.04
CA THR A 262 7.57 2.96 24.12
C THR A 262 6.31 3.20 24.91
N CYS A 263 5.56 4.23 24.51
CA CYS A 263 4.24 4.56 25.02
C CYS A 263 3.23 4.40 23.88
N MET A 264 2.09 3.80 24.17
CA MET A 264 1.03 3.59 23.21
C MET A 264 -0.24 4.26 23.72
N VAL A 265 -0.95 4.91 22.81
CA VAL A 265 -2.17 5.65 23.10
C VAL A 265 -3.31 4.99 22.36
N VAL A 266 -4.38 4.64 23.06
CA VAL A 266 -5.66 4.24 22.46
C VAL A 266 -6.73 5.17 23.00
N ILE A 267 -7.57 5.69 22.12
CA ILE A 267 -8.69 6.56 22.48
C ILE A 267 -9.97 5.96 21.95
N ASN A 268 -10.99 5.94 22.79
CA ASN A 268 -12.37 5.68 22.41
C ASN A 268 -13.01 7.00 21.95
N THR A 269 -13.39 7.12 20.69
CA THR A 269 -14.07 8.32 20.16
C THR A 269 -15.60 8.20 20.24
N TYR A 270 -16.11 7.07 20.74
CA TYR A 270 -17.53 6.80 20.90
C TYR A 270 -18.04 7.25 22.28
N ASP A 271 -19.31 7.64 22.34
CA ASP A 271 -20.00 8.12 23.55
C ASP A 271 -20.51 6.98 24.46
N GLY A 272 -20.28 5.72 24.06
CA GLY A 272 -20.53 4.52 24.83
C GLY A 272 -19.26 3.81 25.27
N ILE A 273 -19.44 2.82 26.16
CA ILE A 273 -18.36 1.90 26.55
C ILE A 273 -17.95 1.08 25.32
N LEU A 274 -16.66 1.04 25.03
CA LEU A 274 -16.09 0.28 23.93
C LEU A 274 -15.32 -0.94 24.47
N PRO A 275 -15.86 -2.17 24.33
CA PRO A 275 -15.13 -3.38 24.67
C PRO A 275 -14.00 -3.62 23.67
N CYS A 276 -12.79 -3.77 24.20
CA CYS A 276 -11.57 -3.91 23.42
C CYS A 276 -10.84 -5.21 23.74
N GLU A 277 -10.18 -5.76 22.74
CA GLU A 277 -9.29 -6.91 22.85
C GLU A 277 -7.90 -6.53 22.37
N ILE A 278 -6.87 -6.79 23.19
CA ILE A 278 -5.46 -6.67 22.79
C ILE A 278 -4.91 -8.06 22.51
N GLN A 279 -4.30 -8.24 21.35
CA GLN A 279 -3.50 -9.41 21.04
C GLN A 279 -2.08 -8.97 20.70
N SER A 280 -1.10 -9.43 21.47
CA SER A 280 0.32 -9.22 21.20
C SER A 280 0.95 -10.41 20.50
N TYR A 281 2.02 -10.14 19.75
CA TYR A 281 2.73 -11.14 18.95
C TYR A 281 4.23 -11.03 19.19
N LEU A 282 4.92 -12.17 19.18
CA LEU A 282 6.37 -12.21 19.12
C LEU A 282 6.86 -11.87 17.70
N GLU A 283 8.17 -11.67 17.55
CA GLU A 283 8.78 -11.33 16.27
C GLU A 283 8.56 -12.42 15.21
N ASP A 284 8.49 -13.70 15.62
CA ASP A 284 8.23 -14.84 14.73
C ASP A 284 6.76 -15.01 14.32
N GLY A 285 5.87 -14.15 14.84
CA GLY A 285 4.43 -14.16 14.59
C GLY A 285 3.61 -15.04 15.54
N SER A 286 4.23 -15.70 16.52
CA SER A 286 3.46 -16.43 17.53
C SER A 286 2.65 -15.48 18.41
N PRO A 287 1.34 -15.74 18.63
CA PRO A 287 0.54 -15.00 19.60
C PRO A 287 1.14 -15.19 21.00
N PHE A 288 1.24 -14.10 21.77
CA PHE A 288 1.93 -14.13 23.07
C PHE A 288 1.02 -13.80 24.24
N GLN A 289 0.44 -12.60 24.30
CA GLN A 289 -0.49 -12.18 25.35
C GLN A 289 -1.81 -11.76 24.73
N TYR A 290 -2.90 -12.05 25.45
CA TYR A 290 -4.24 -11.67 25.10
C TYR A 290 -4.92 -11.06 26.32
N GLU A 291 -5.46 -9.86 26.16
CA GLU A 291 -6.12 -9.13 27.24
C GLU A 291 -7.42 -8.52 26.76
N ARG A 292 -8.40 -8.45 27.66
CA ARG A 292 -9.67 -7.75 27.43
C ARG A 292 -9.79 -6.58 28.38
N PHE A 293 -10.27 -5.46 27.87
CA PHE A 293 -10.53 -4.29 28.68
C PHE A 293 -11.65 -3.47 28.06
N ASN A 294 -12.26 -2.62 28.86
CA ASN A 294 -13.20 -1.62 28.36
C ASN A 294 -12.49 -0.28 28.28
N LEU A 295 -12.82 0.49 27.26
CA LEU A 295 -12.63 1.92 27.24
C LEU A 295 -13.96 2.58 27.58
N GLU A 296 -13.99 3.40 28.63
CA GLU A 296 -15.13 4.24 28.94
C GLU A 296 -15.39 5.26 27.81
N PRO A 297 -16.58 5.86 27.74
CA PRO A 297 -16.87 6.93 26.78
C PRO A 297 -15.77 7.97 26.77
N PHE A 298 -15.21 8.26 25.58
CA PHE A 298 -14.17 9.27 25.38
C PHE A 298 -12.85 9.03 26.15
N GLU A 299 -12.66 7.83 26.69
CA GLU A 299 -11.45 7.47 27.42
C GLU A 299 -10.23 7.48 26.50
N LYS A 300 -9.18 8.18 26.96
CA LYS A 300 -7.82 8.00 26.46
C LYS A 300 -7.05 7.14 27.44
N LYS A 301 -6.55 6.01 26.95
CA LYS A 301 -5.71 5.08 27.72
C LYS A 301 -4.28 5.10 27.20
N LEU A 302 -3.34 5.12 28.14
CA LEU A 302 -1.91 5.06 27.88
C LEU A 302 -1.37 3.70 28.32
N PHE A 303 -0.44 3.17 27.54
CA PHE A 303 0.26 1.94 27.83
C PHE A 303 1.76 2.16 27.66
N PHE A 304 2.49 2.23 28.78
CA PHE A 304 3.93 2.16 28.81
C PHE A 304 4.34 0.70 28.87
N ILE A 305 5.11 0.25 27.88
CA ILE A 305 5.65 -1.10 27.88
C ILE A 305 6.49 -1.30 29.14
N ASN A 306 6.24 -2.41 29.85
CA ASN A 306 6.84 -2.81 31.14
C ASN A 306 6.40 -2.09 32.39
N ASN A 307 5.39 -1.23 32.31
CA ASN A 307 4.72 -0.80 33.52
C ASN A 307 3.77 -1.90 33.99
N THR A 308 4.18 -2.71 34.98
CA THR A 308 3.35 -3.80 35.53
C THR A 308 2.07 -3.30 36.21
N ASN A 309 1.95 -2.00 36.45
CA ASN A 309 0.74 -1.38 37.01
C ASN A 309 -0.28 -0.97 35.92
N GLU A 310 0.08 -1.10 34.64
CA GLU A 310 -0.82 -0.92 33.49
C GLU A 310 -1.25 -2.31 32.97
N LEU A 311 -1.80 -2.45 31.75
CA LEU A 311 -2.35 -3.73 31.20
C LEU A 311 -1.38 -4.95 31.20
N GLY A 312 -0.17 -4.84 31.78
CA GLY A 312 0.76 -5.95 31.96
C GLY A 312 1.43 -6.36 30.64
N LEU A 313 1.40 -5.48 29.64
CA LEU A 313 1.97 -5.74 28.32
C LEU A 313 3.48 -5.92 28.46
N SER A 314 3.94 -7.10 28.10
CA SER A 314 5.35 -7.47 28.18
C SER A 314 6.10 -6.98 26.95
N ASP A 315 7.25 -6.36 27.22
CA ASP A 315 8.30 -6.02 26.25
C ASP A 315 8.82 -7.17 25.37
N ILE A 316 8.47 -8.43 25.64
CA ILE A 316 8.88 -9.55 24.80
C ILE A 316 8.05 -9.53 23.50
N ALA A 317 6.83 -8.98 23.53
CA ALA A 317 6.04 -8.71 22.34
C ALA A 317 6.78 -7.79 21.36
N ALA A 318 6.70 -8.10 20.07
CA ALA A 318 7.29 -7.32 19.00
C ALA A 318 6.34 -6.24 18.46
N TRP A 319 5.03 -6.54 18.47
CA TRP A 319 3.94 -5.66 18.05
C TRP A 319 2.62 -6.17 18.64
N PHE A 320 1.55 -5.39 18.55
CA PHE A 320 0.22 -5.82 18.98
C PHE A 320 -0.89 -5.11 18.21
N ARG A 321 -2.08 -5.71 18.24
CA ARG A 321 -3.31 -5.14 17.70
C ARG A 321 -4.31 -4.93 18.81
N VAL A 322 -5.06 -3.84 18.73
CA VAL A 322 -6.23 -3.59 19.57
C VAL A 322 -7.44 -3.58 18.67
N THR A 323 -8.45 -4.38 19.00
CA THR A 323 -9.67 -4.53 18.22
C THR A 323 -10.91 -4.25 19.06
N SER A 324 -11.97 -3.74 18.43
CA SER A 324 -13.28 -3.50 19.03
C SER A 324 -14.40 -3.92 18.08
N ALA A 325 -15.54 -4.31 18.65
CA ALA A 325 -16.72 -4.65 17.86
C ALA A 325 -17.34 -3.43 17.16
N GLU A 326 -17.31 -2.27 17.83
CA GLU A 326 -17.82 -0.99 17.30
C GLU A 326 -16.69 -0.14 16.73
N ARG A 327 -17.02 0.80 15.82
CA ARG A 327 -16.06 1.81 15.37
C ARG A 327 -15.88 2.86 16.45
N GLY A 328 -14.64 3.20 16.75
CA GLY A 328 -14.34 4.20 17.76
C GLY A 328 -12.88 4.21 18.20
N LEU A 329 -12.02 3.39 17.61
CA LEU A 329 -10.60 3.34 17.97
C LEU A 329 -9.79 4.29 17.11
N ILE A 330 -9.01 5.13 17.79
CA ILE A 330 -7.84 5.81 17.24
C ILE A 330 -6.64 5.50 18.13
N GLY A 331 -5.44 5.50 17.56
CA GLY A 331 -4.24 5.22 18.34
C GLY A 331 -2.96 5.74 17.73
N TYR A 332 -1.94 5.86 18.59
CA TYR A 332 -0.65 6.44 18.27
C TYR A 332 0.46 5.81 19.13
N GLU A 333 1.64 5.68 18.56
CA GLU A 333 2.88 5.25 19.21
C GLU A 333 3.76 6.46 19.48
N ILE A 334 4.33 6.52 20.68
CA ILE A 334 5.32 7.53 21.06
C ILE A 334 6.56 6.81 21.57
N PHE A 335 7.70 7.20 21.03
CA PHE A 335 9.02 6.74 21.45
C PHE A 335 9.75 7.90 22.09
N GLY A 336 10.55 7.62 23.11
CA GLY A 336 11.49 8.59 23.63
C GLY A 336 12.61 7.93 24.40
N SER A 337 13.58 8.72 24.86
CA SER A 337 14.68 8.22 25.69
C SER A 337 14.47 8.56 27.17
N PRO A 338 15.02 7.76 28.11
CA PRO A 338 14.94 8.06 29.55
C PRO A 338 15.53 9.42 29.95
N ASN A 339 16.46 9.96 29.16
CA ASN A 339 17.09 11.26 29.40
C ASN A 339 16.40 12.42 28.66
N ASN A 340 15.23 12.19 28.02
CA ASN A 340 14.51 13.19 27.24
C ASN A 340 15.38 13.86 26.15
N ALA A 341 16.28 13.09 25.54
CA ALA A 341 17.10 13.57 24.42
C ALA A 341 16.41 13.35 23.06
N VAL A 342 15.55 12.33 22.93
CA VAL A 342 14.86 12.01 21.67
C VAL A 342 13.37 11.81 21.91
N MET A 343 12.56 12.17 20.93
CA MET A 343 11.14 11.87 20.89
C MET A 343 10.69 11.62 19.46
N SER A 344 9.87 10.60 19.24
CA SER A 344 9.28 10.30 17.95
C SER A 344 7.83 9.93 18.12
N GLY A 345 6.98 10.41 17.22
CA GLY A 345 5.58 9.99 17.10
C GLY A 345 5.44 9.11 15.87
N LEU A 346 4.68 8.03 16.00
CA LEU A 346 4.30 7.17 14.89
C LEU A 346 2.78 6.93 14.97
N GLU A 347 2.08 7.17 13.88
CA GLU A 347 0.67 6.78 13.77
C GLU A 347 0.52 5.25 13.84
N THR A 348 -0.62 4.74 14.34
CA THR A 348 -0.93 3.32 14.17
C THR A 348 -0.99 2.95 12.70
N MET A 349 -0.62 1.71 12.36
CA MET A 349 -0.44 1.34 10.96
C MET A 349 -1.69 1.59 10.13
N PRO A 350 -1.55 2.12 8.90
CA PRO A 350 -2.63 2.08 7.94
C PRO A 350 -2.98 0.62 7.59
N PRO A 351 -4.14 0.40 6.95
CA PRO A 351 -4.45 -0.90 6.36
C PRO A 351 -3.28 -1.40 5.51
N ALA A 352 -2.95 -2.67 5.67
CA ALA A 352 -1.90 -3.30 4.88
C ALA A 352 -2.22 -3.23 3.39
N THR A 353 -1.20 -3.07 2.56
CA THR A 353 -1.35 -2.93 1.12
C THR A 353 -0.39 -3.84 0.36
N SER A 354 -0.66 -4.05 -0.93
CA SER A 354 0.26 -4.78 -1.79
C SER A 354 1.44 -3.94 -2.28
N MET A 355 1.36 -2.63 -2.12
CA MET A 355 2.45 -1.71 -2.44
C MET A 355 2.41 -0.53 -1.47
N CYS A 356 3.56 -0.24 -0.88
CA CYS A 356 3.71 0.96 -0.06
C CYS A 356 5.08 1.60 -0.30
N THR A 357 5.17 2.88 0.06
CA THR A 357 6.36 3.69 -0.17
C THR A 357 6.85 4.30 1.13
N LEU A 358 8.14 4.19 1.35
CA LEU A 358 8.86 4.84 2.44
C LEU A 358 9.67 5.98 1.81
N PRO A 359 9.10 7.20 1.68
CA PRO A 359 9.70 8.26 0.86
C PRO A 359 10.95 8.90 1.50
N TYR A 360 11.34 8.47 2.70
CA TYR A 360 12.53 8.97 3.38
C TYR A 360 13.19 7.84 4.19
N THR A 361 14.27 7.29 3.65
CA THR A 361 15.10 6.24 4.27
C THR A 361 16.61 6.46 4.02
N PRO A 362 17.15 7.68 4.24
CA PRO A 362 18.56 7.93 3.98
C PRO A 362 19.47 7.26 5.00
N THR A 363 20.64 6.85 4.55
CA THR A 363 21.74 6.41 5.42
C THR A 363 22.99 7.20 5.11
N SER A 364 23.74 7.61 6.13
CA SER A 364 25.00 8.34 5.96
C SER A 364 25.94 8.07 7.14
N ASP A 365 27.06 8.80 7.18
CA ASP A 365 27.96 8.81 8.33
C ASP A 365 27.29 9.42 9.59
N THR A 366 26.24 10.24 9.40
CA THR A 366 25.52 10.90 10.49
C THR A 366 24.14 10.30 10.75
N LEU A 367 23.52 9.67 9.75
CA LEU A 367 22.17 9.11 9.84
C LEU A 367 22.17 7.59 9.67
N TRP A 368 21.23 6.94 10.33
CA TRP A 368 20.86 5.55 10.10
C TRP A 368 19.36 5.48 9.80
N SER A 369 18.98 4.51 8.95
CA SER A 369 17.59 4.21 8.67
C SER A 369 17.28 2.76 8.97
N GLY A 370 16.17 2.52 9.66
CA GLY A 370 15.58 1.22 9.91
C GLY A 370 14.21 1.11 9.25
N ILE A 371 13.87 -0.07 8.74
CA ILE A 371 12.55 -0.38 8.19
C ILE A 371 11.98 -1.56 8.98
N GLY A 372 10.71 -1.46 9.34
CA GLY A 372 9.94 -2.56 9.88
C GLY A 372 8.87 -3.02 8.90
N PHE A 373 8.66 -4.32 8.86
CA PHE A 373 7.65 -5.01 8.08
C PHE A 373 6.77 -5.82 9.02
N ILE A 374 5.46 -5.75 8.85
CA ILE A 374 4.49 -6.52 9.64
C ILE A 374 3.51 -7.16 8.69
N ASN A 375 3.38 -8.47 8.81
CA ASN A 375 2.27 -9.22 8.24
C ASN A 375 1.16 -9.29 9.29
N THR A 376 0.05 -8.58 9.11
CA THR A 376 -1.07 -8.56 10.07
C THR A 376 -2.10 -9.68 9.82
N TYR A 377 -1.83 -10.59 8.88
CA TYR A 377 -2.77 -11.63 8.44
C TYR A 377 -2.36 -13.03 8.87
N SER A 378 -3.30 -13.96 8.69
CA SER A 378 -3.13 -15.39 8.96
C SER A 378 -2.37 -16.16 7.87
N GLU A 379 -1.93 -15.48 6.81
CA GLU A 379 -1.33 -16.09 5.62
C GLU A 379 0.11 -15.61 5.43
N VAL A 380 0.95 -16.34 4.69
CA VAL A 380 2.33 -15.91 4.44
C VAL A 380 2.34 -14.75 3.44
N VAL A 381 3.09 -13.70 3.75
CA VAL A 381 3.35 -12.56 2.85
C VAL A 381 4.74 -12.71 2.23
N ILE A 382 4.86 -12.42 0.94
CA ILE A 382 6.15 -12.36 0.24
C ILE A 382 6.26 -10.96 -0.33
N ALA A 383 7.29 -10.23 0.11
CA ALA A 383 7.56 -8.87 -0.32
C ALA A 383 8.97 -8.70 -0.89
N GLN A 384 9.10 -7.76 -1.82
CA GLN A 384 10.33 -7.26 -2.38
C GLN A 384 10.54 -5.83 -1.90
N VAL A 385 11.78 -5.47 -1.55
CA VAL A 385 12.13 -4.11 -1.11
C VAL A 385 13.14 -3.53 -2.10
N ALA A 386 12.74 -2.50 -2.83
CA ALA A 386 13.59 -1.80 -3.78
C ALA A 386 14.05 -0.46 -3.19
N GLY A 387 15.37 -0.23 -3.19
CA GLY A 387 15.99 1.01 -2.73
C GLY A 387 16.37 1.90 -3.91
N PHE A 388 16.01 3.18 -3.85
CA PHE A 388 16.23 4.16 -4.91
C PHE A 388 16.94 5.42 -4.40
N ASN A 389 17.66 6.10 -5.29
CA ASN A 389 18.17 7.44 -5.02
C ASN A 389 17.21 8.54 -5.53
N ASP A 390 17.55 9.80 -5.28
CA ASP A 390 16.73 10.96 -5.67
C ASP A 390 16.53 11.04 -7.20
N ALA A 391 17.49 10.58 -8.00
CA ALA A 391 17.37 10.56 -9.46
C ALA A 391 16.48 9.43 -9.99
N GLY A 392 15.96 8.57 -9.12
CA GLY A 392 15.15 7.40 -9.48
C GLY A 392 15.94 6.22 -10.01
N GLN A 393 17.25 6.21 -9.76
CA GLN A 393 18.08 5.05 -10.06
C GLN A 393 17.85 3.98 -9.01
N LEU A 394 17.58 2.77 -9.47
CA LEU A 394 17.51 1.58 -8.63
C LEU A 394 18.92 1.26 -8.11
N ILE A 395 19.10 1.32 -6.80
CA ILE A 395 20.38 1.04 -6.13
C ILE A 395 20.53 -0.45 -5.85
N GLY A 396 19.42 -1.07 -5.44
CA GLY A 396 19.36 -2.49 -5.14
C GLY A 396 17.94 -2.94 -4.88
N VAL A 397 17.77 -4.26 -4.95
CA VAL A 397 16.54 -4.96 -4.63
C VAL A 397 16.89 -6.02 -3.60
N HIS A 398 16.11 -6.08 -2.53
CA HIS A 398 16.14 -7.16 -1.57
C HIS A 398 14.91 -8.04 -1.82
N ASP A 399 15.16 -9.16 -2.49
CA ASP A 399 14.11 -10.12 -2.85
C ASP A 399 13.69 -10.96 -1.63
N CYS A 400 12.46 -11.47 -1.69
CA CYS A 400 11.96 -12.53 -0.83
C CYS A 400 11.98 -12.24 0.69
N VAL A 401 11.46 -11.08 1.10
CA VAL A 401 11.02 -10.88 2.49
C VAL A 401 9.78 -11.76 2.73
N VAL A 402 10.01 -13.00 3.16
CA VAL A 402 8.95 -13.93 3.52
C VAL A 402 8.57 -13.72 4.99
N LEU A 403 7.37 -13.23 5.24
CA LEU A 403 6.79 -13.08 6.57
C LEU A 403 5.72 -14.15 6.79
N LYS A 404 5.93 -15.00 7.79
CA LYS A 404 4.91 -15.90 8.33
C LYS A 404 3.69 -15.11 8.83
N PRO A 405 2.54 -15.78 9.03
CA PRO A 405 1.38 -15.15 9.64
C PRO A 405 1.74 -14.38 10.92
N ASN A 406 1.27 -13.15 11.05
CA ASN A 406 1.54 -12.26 12.18
C ASN A 406 3.02 -11.91 12.43
N GLN A 407 3.94 -12.32 11.54
CA GLN A 407 5.36 -12.11 11.74
C GLN A 407 5.72 -10.64 11.57
N LYS A 408 6.69 -10.18 12.36
CA LYS A 408 7.36 -8.90 12.17
C LYS A 408 8.82 -9.11 11.80
N MET A 409 9.33 -8.26 10.93
CA MET A 409 10.75 -8.21 10.60
C MET A 409 11.24 -6.77 10.69
N VAL A 410 12.37 -6.54 11.34
CA VAL A 410 13.04 -5.23 11.36
C VAL A 410 14.41 -5.36 10.74
N LYS A 411 14.76 -4.46 9.82
CA LYS A 411 16.05 -4.43 9.12
C LYS A 411 16.58 -3.00 9.07
N SER A 412 17.90 -2.83 9.14
CA SER A 412 18.52 -1.56 8.77
C SER A 412 18.72 -1.50 7.26
N MET A 413 18.84 -0.29 6.71
CA MET A 413 19.15 -0.11 5.28
C MET A 413 20.50 -0.75 4.91
N GLU A 414 21.49 -0.71 5.80
CA GLU A 414 22.78 -1.39 5.63
C GLU A 414 22.63 -2.91 5.61
N SER A 415 21.71 -3.47 6.40
CA SER A 415 21.42 -4.90 6.34
C SER A 415 20.74 -5.32 5.04
N LEU A 416 19.95 -4.44 4.41
CA LEU A 416 19.25 -4.73 3.16
C LEU A 416 20.16 -4.52 1.93
N PHE A 417 20.97 -3.46 1.93
CA PHE A 417 21.70 -2.98 0.75
C PHE A 417 23.23 -2.95 0.91
N GLY A 418 23.77 -3.34 2.06
CA GLY A 418 25.20 -3.33 2.35
C GLY A 418 25.84 -1.96 2.16
N ASP A 419 27.00 -1.92 1.52
CA ASP A 419 27.77 -0.69 1.24
C ASP A 419 27.03 0.29 0.32
N LYS A 420 25.94 -0.14 -0.34
CA LYS A 420 25.11 0.74 -1.18
C LYS A 420 24.04 1.48 -0.40
N ALA A 421 23.83 1.17 0.89
CA ALA A 421 22.76 1.77 1.67
C ALA A 421 22.82 3.31 1.71
N SER A 422 24.03 3.89 1.70
CA SER A 422 24.20 5.35 1.68
C SER A 422 23.78 6.04 0.37
N GLN A 423 23.53 5.26 -0.68
CA GLN A 423 23.00 5.76 -1.94
C GLN A 423 21.46 5.67 -1.97
N VAL A 424 20.85 4.92 -1.06
CA VAL A 424 19.40 4.81 -0.95
C VAL A 424 18.86 6.00 -0.18
N THR A 425 17.89 6.69 -0.76
CA THR A 425 17.22 7.87 -0.19
C THR A 425 15.77 7.58 0.16
N TRP A 426 15.15 6.63 -0.53
CA TRP A 426 13.80 6.16 -0.28
C TRP A 426 13.63 4.71 -0.74
N SER A 427 12.58 4.05 -0.26
CA SER A 427 12.32 2.64 -0.57
C SER A 427 10.88 2.40 -1.02
N ARG A 428 10.70 1.46 -1.96
CA ARG A 428 9.41 0.90 -2.37
C ARG A 428 9.32 -0.53 -1.84
N VAL A 429 8.15 -0.90 -1.33
CA VAL A 429 7.86 -2.27 -0.89
C VAL A 429 6.71 -2.77 -1.74
N ASP A 430 6.94 -3.87 -2.44
CA ASP A 430 5.96 -4.54 -3.29
C ASP A 430 5.71 -5.93 -2.75
N THR A 431 4.45 -6.34 -2.60
CA THR A 431 4.12 -7.72 -2.29
C THR A 431 3.86 -8.49 -3.58
N GLU A 432 4.47 -9.66 -3.68
CA GLU A 432 4.10 -10.67 -4.68
C GLU A 432 2.87 -11.45 -4.20
N ARG A 433 2.75 -11.60 -2.88
CA ARG A 433 1.60 -12.18 -2.22
C ARG A 433 1.23 -11.49 -0.93
N GLY A 434 -0.08 -11.36 -0.73
CA GLY A 434 -0.70 -10.83 0.47
C GLY A 434 -0.52 -9.32 0.54
N THR A 435 -0.79 -8.75 1.71
CA THR A 435 -0.61 -7.33 1.96
C THR A 435 0.28 -7.14 3.17
N ILE A 436 1.11 -6.10 3.14
CA ILE A 436 2.08 -5.79 4.17
C ILE A 436 1.82 -4.39 4.71
N SER A 437 2.11 -4.21 5.99
CA SER A 437 2.26 -2.88 6.57
C SER A 437 3.75 -2.66 6.86
N ALA A 438 4.24 -1.45 6.61
CA ALA A 438 5.63 -1.10 6.83
C ALA A 438 5.76 0.28 7.47
N TYR A 439 6.90 0.53 8.10
CA TYR A 439 7.27 1.84 8.67
C TYR A 439 8.78 2.04 8.56
N SER A 440 9.25 3.28 8.64
CA SER A 440 10.66 3.61 8.81
C SER A 440 10.93 4.38 10.10
N PHE A 441 12.14 4.16 10.62
CA PHE A 441 12.78 5.04 11.59
C PHE A 441 14.01 5.66 10.92
N VAL A 442 14.23 6.94 11.18
CA VAL A 442 15.49 7.62 10.84
C VAL A 442 16.01 8.28 12.10
N GLY A 443 17.21 7.88 12.51
CA GLY A 443 17.88 8.50 13.66
C GLY A 443 19.28 8.95 13.27
N ASN A 444 19.85 9.83 14.08
CA ASN A 444 21.27 10.11 13.96
C ASN A 444 22.11 9.06 14.70
N ARG A 445 23.38 8.90 14.28
CA ARG A 445 24.32 7.94 14.89
C ARG A 445 24.67 8.30 16.33
N SER A 446 24.56 9.57 16.71
CA SER A 446 24.76 10.06 18.09
C SER A 446 23.57 9.78 19.01
N ARG A 447 22.45 9.23 18.50
CA ARG A 447 21.23 8.93 19.26
C ARG A 447 20.63 10.15 19.98
N THR A 448 20.73 11.31 19.35
CA THR A 448 20.11 12.56 19.82
C THR A 448 18.92 12.99 18.96
N SER A 449 18.60 12.24 17.89
CA SER A 449 17.39 12.44 17.10
C SER A 449 16.74 11.12 16.70
N LEU A 450 15.42 11.11 16.61
CA LEU A 450 14.65 9.97 16.11
C LEU A 450 13.35 10.45 15.45
N ALA A 451 13.25 10.26 14.14
CA ALA A 451 12.03 10.41 13.38
C ALA A 451 11.47 9.05 13.00
N SER A 452 10.15 8.98 12.83
CA SER A 452 9.48 7.77 12.36
C SER A 452 8.31 8.13 11.47
N MET A 453 7.95 7.23 10.57
CA MET A 453 6.86 7.43 9.62
C MET A 453 6.33 6.08 9.16
N GLN A 454 5.01 5.94 9.04
CA GLN A 454 4.45 4.76 8.38
C GLN A 454 4.74 4.81 6.88
N ALA A 455 4.82 3.66 6.25
CA ALA A 455 4.83 3.59 4.80
C ALA A 455 3.51 4.14 4.28
N ILE A 456 3.59 4.98 3.25
CA ILE A 456 2.44 5.54 2.58
C ILE A 456 1.92 4.47 1.62
N PRO A 457 0.67 3.99 1.79
CA PRO A 457 0.02 3.16 0.79
C PRO A 457 0.10 3.85 -0.56
N THR A 458 0.61 3.17 -1.57
CA THR A 458 0.65 3.70 -2.92
C THR A 458 0.08 2.66 -3.85
N LEU A 459 -0.73 3.07 -4.82
CA LEU A 459 -1.20 2.16 -5.84
C LEU A 459 -0.13 2.05 -6.93
N ASP A 460 0.20 0.82 -7.34
CA ASP A 460 0.98 0.63 -8.56
C ASP A 460 0.14 1.19 -9.70
N LEU A 461 0.54 2.31 -10.32
CA LEU A 461 -0.27 3.05 -11.30
C LEU A 461 -0.42 2.39 -12.67
N ASP A 462 -0.04 1.12 -12.78
CA ASP A 462 -0.71 0.26 -13.76
C ASP A 462 -2.20 0.09 -13.39
N GLY A 463 -2.57 0.42 -12.15
CA GLY A 463 -3.87 0.35 -11.49
C GLY A 463 -4.28 -1.08 -11.18
N THR A 464 -3.29 -1.92 -10.89
CA THR A 464 -3.51 -3.34 -10.62
C THR A 464 -4.44 -3.53 -9.42
N ILE A 465 -5.71 -3.83 -9.67
CA ILE A 465 -6.74 -4.09 -8.63
C ILE A 465 -6.73 -5.55 -8.19
N PHE A 466 -6.10 -6.43 -8.97
CA PHE A 466 -5.89 -7.83 -8.63
C PHE A 466 -4.57 -8.27 -9.24
N ARG A 467 -3.74 -8.98 -8.45
CA ARG A 467 -2.52 -9.64 -8.92
C ARG A 467 -2.43 -11.00 -8.26
N ALA A 468 -2.20 -12.02 -9.07
CA ALA A 468 -1.84 -13.35 -8.63
C ALA A 468 -0.59 -13.77 -9.38
N SER A 469 0.43 -14.19 -8.65
CA SER A 469 1.66 -14.76 -9.22
C SER A 469 1.64 -16.27 -9.00
N PHE A 470 1.58 -17.03 -10.07
CA PHE A 470 1.70 -18.49 -10.09
C PHE A 470 3.15 -18.95 -10.22
N GLU A 471 4.10 -18.03 -10.44
CA GLU A 471 5.51 -18.39 -10.56
C GLU A 471 6.05 -18.97 -9.25
N HIS A 472 5.53 -18.55 -8.09
CA HIS A 472 6.04 -18.97 -6.77
C HIS A 472 5.02 -19.78 -5.94
N ASP A 473 3.81 -19.99 -6.45
CA ASP A 473 2.69 -20.53 -5.68
C ASP A 473 2.43 -22.02 -5.98
N THR A 474 2.30 -22.82 -4.92
CA THR A 474 1.89 -24.24 -5.05
C THR A 474 0.37 -24.38 -5.11
N LEU A 475 -0.16 -25.44 -5.72
CA LEU A 475 -1.62 -25.65 -5.76
C LEU A 475 -2.27 -25.72 -4.37
N PRO A 476 -1.75 -26.49 -3.37
CA PRO A 476 -2.35 -26.49 -2.03
C PRO A 476 -2.45 -25.09 -1.44
N TYR A 477 -1.44 -24.28 -1.70
CA TYR A 477 -1.39 -22.90 -1.26
C TYR A 477 -2.38 -22.00 -1.99
N LEU A 478 -2.53 -22.13 -3.31
CA LEU A 478 -3.57 -21.41 -4.05
C LEU A 478 -4.95 -21.79 -3.51
N LEU A 479 -5.18 -23.07 -3.23
CA LEU A 479 -6.43 -23.53 -2.59
C LEU A 479 -6.63 -22.92 -1.20
N ASP A 480 -5.58 -22.82 -0.38
CA ASP A 480 -5.61 -22.14 0.93
C ASP A 480 -5.89 -20.63 0.80
N GLN A 481 -5.43 -19.98 -0.27
CA GLN A 481 -5.76 -18.59 -0.62
C GLN A 481 -7.21 -18.42 -1.10
N GLY A 482 -8.04 -19.46 -1.05
CA GLY A 482 -9.42 -19.42 -1.52
C GLY A 482 -9.56 -19.59 -3.03
N TRP A 483 -8.50 -20.00 -3.74
CA TRP A 483 -8.67 -20.44 -5.12
C TRP A 483 -9.48 -21.73 -5.13
N THR A 484 -10.33 -21.86 -6.13
CA THR A 484 -11.21 -23.02 -6.25
C THR A 484 -10.98 -23.69 -7.60
N GLU A 485 -10.74 -25.00 -7.58
CA GLU A 485 -10.74 -25.81 -8.79
C GLU A 485 -12.17 -26.00 -9.29
N TYR A 486 -12.42 -25.62 -10.53
CA TYR A 486 -13.68 -25.86 -11.23
C TYR A 486 -13.46 -26.89 -12.34
N ARG A 487 -14.33 -27.90 -12.35
CA ARG A 487 -14.37 -28.93 -13.39
C ARG A 487 -15.63 -28.76 -14.21
N PHE A 488 -15.46 -28.79 -15.52
CA PHE A 488 -16.53 -28.65 -16.50
C PHE A 488 -16.70 -29.98 -17.22
N GLY A 489 -17.84 -30.63 -17.00
CA GLY A 489 -18.21 -31.90 -17.61
C GLY A 489 -19.70 -32.20 -17.48
N THR A 490 -20.28 -32.88 -18.47
CA THR A 490 -21.65 -33.40 -18.43
C THR A 490 -21.72 -34.56 -17.46
N ASN A 491 -22.69 -34.51 -16.53
CA ASN A 491 -23.04 -35.56 -15.57
C ASN A 491 -22.65 -36.98 -16.03
N TYR A 492 -21.51 -37.51 -15.58
CA TYR A 492 -21.23 -38.90 -15.18
C TYR A 492 -19.74 -39.30 -15.31
N VAL A 493 -19.24 -39.87 -14.21
CA VAL A 493 -18.01 -40.67 -13.99
C VAL A 493 -16.73 -39.89 -13.58
N PRO A 494 -16.17 -40.17 -12.38
CA PRO A 494 -14.93 -39.59 -11.87
C PRO A 494 -13.71 -40.33 -12.44
N ALA A 495 -12.89 -39.67 -13.25
CA ALA A 495 -11.59 -40.24 -13.65
C ALA A 495 -10.47 -39.24 -13.97
N ILE A 496 -10.51 -38.02 -13.43
CA ILE A 496 -9.27 -37.26 -13.15
C ILE A 496 -9.08 -37.26 -11.63
N THR A 497 -8.37 -38.26 -11.11
CA THR A 497 -8.22 -38.43 -9.64
C THR A 497 -7.28 -37.43 -8.98
N SER A 498 -6.75 -36.41 -9.69
CA SER A 498 -5.66 -35.55 -9.18
C SER A 498 -5.20 -34.49 -10.18
N PHE A 499 -5.16 -33.22 -9.77
CA PHE A 499 -4.05 -32.35 -10.15
C PHE A 499 -2.79 -32.95 -9.51
N TYR A 500 -1.79 -33.33 -10.30
CA TYR A 500 -0.47 -33.59 -9.75
C TYR A 500 0.43 -32.42 -10.14
N LEU A 501 0.77 -31.58 -9.16
CA LEU A 501 2.05 -30.89 -9.19
C LEU A 501 3.10 -31.97 -8.90
N GLU A 502 3.58 -32.65 -9.94
CA GLU A 502 4.76 -33.48 -9.75
C GLU A 502 5.93 -32.55 -9.40
N ARG A 503 6.74 -32.96 -8.41
CA ARG A 503 7.97 -32.27 -7.96
C ARG A 503 9.06 -32.33 -9.05
N TYR A 504 8.77 -31.90 -10.26
CA TYR A 504 9.70 -32.00 -11.38
C TYR A 504 10.71 -30.85 -11.41
N TYR A 505 10.48 -29.78 -10.65
CA TYR A 505 11.24 -28.53 -10.73
C TYR A 505 11.83 -28.13 -9.37
N GLU A 506 12.99 -28.69 -9.04
CA GLU A 506 13.83 -28.26 -7.90
C GLU A 506 15.21 -27.72 -8.38
N ALA A 507 15.43 -27.62 -9.70
CA ALA A 507 16.80 -27.60 -10.25
C ALA A 507 17.17 -26.41 -11.15
N VAL A 508 16.35 -25.36 -11.26
CA VAL A 508 16.79 -24.13 -11.96
C VAL A 508 16.90 -22.93 -11.03
N ASP A 509 15.97 -22.66 -10.12
CA ASP A 509 16.11 -21.54 -9.16
C ASP A 509 15.36 -21.75 -7.82
N GLY A 510 14.92 -22.98 -7.49
CA GLY A 510 14.13 -23.26 -6.26
C GLY A 510 12.65 -22.83 -6.34
N VAL A 511 12.15 -22.59 -7.55
CA VAL A 511 10.82 -22.03 -7.83
C VAL A 511 9.83 -23.11 -8.27
N HIS A 512 8.64 -23.13 -7.67
CA HIS A 512 7.56 -24.07 -7.98
C HIS A 512 6.57 -23.47 -8.99
N HIS A 513 6.43 -24.09 -10.16
CA HIS A 513 5.48 -23.63 -11.17
C HIS A 513 4.22 -24.51 -11.23
N LEU A 514 3.07 -23.91 -11.56
CA LEU A 514 1.83 -24.64 -11.84
C LEU A 514 1.91 -25.32 -13.21
N GLY A 515 2.11 -26.64 -13.23
CA GLY A 515 2.04 -27.48 -14.43
C GLY A 515 0.79 -28.36 -14.43
N TYR A 516 0.33 -28.72 -15.63
CA TYR A 516 -0.74 -29.70 -15.83
C TYR A 516 -0.20 -30.87 -16.65
N ASP A 517 -0.46 -32.10 -16.21
CA ASP A 517 -0.11 -33.33 -16.93
C ASP A 517 -1.34 -34.26 -17.00
N ILE A 518 -1.70 -34.70 -18.21
CA ILE A 518 -2.83 -35.61 -18.44
C ILE A 518 -2.28 -37.03 -18.52
N TRP A 519 -2.39 -37.80 -17.44
CA TRP A 519 -2.23 -39.25 -17.51
C TRP A 519 -3.60 -39.91 -17.58
N PRO A 520 -4.05 -40.39 -18.76
CA PRO A 520 -5.16 -41.32 -18.80
C PRO A 520 -4.71 -42.59 -18.08
N LYS A 521 -5.14 -42.77 -16.82
CA LYS A 521 -5.01 -44.07 -16.16
C LYS A 521 -5.81 -45.06 -17.00
N THR A 522 -5.10 -45.96 -17.67
CA THR A 522 -5.60 -47.15 -18.33
C THR A 522 -6.83 -47.70 -17.61
N TYR A 523 -8.01 -47.60 -18.23
CA TYR A 523 -9.00 -48.67 -18.41
C TYR A 523 -10.08 -48.11 -19.34
N GLY A 524 -10.24 -48.74 -20.50
CA GLY A 524 -10.99 -48.19 -21.62
C GLY A 524 -12.46 -47.95 -21.31
N TYR A 525 -12.88 -46.70 -21.37
CA TYR A 525 -14.17 -46.23 -21.88
C TYR A 525 -14.00 -44.75 -22.27
N ASN A 526 -14.69 -44.33 -23.32
CA ASN A 526 -14.70 -42.96 -23.86
C ASN A 526 -15.11 -41.94 -22.79
N ALA A 527 -14.15 -41.40 -22.05
CA ALA A 527 -14.37 -40.24 -21.20
C ALA A 527 -14.02 -39.00 -22.03
N ASP A 528 -15.04 -38.21 -22.37
CA ASP A 528 -14.84 -36.86 -22.87
C ASP A 528 -14.06 -36.09 -21.78
N LEU A 529 -12.88 -35.58 -22.15
CA LEU A 529 -11.98 -34.98 -21.18
C LEU A 529 -12.60 -33.75 -20.51
N GLU A 530 -12.46 -33.72 -19.18
CA GLU A 530 -12.88 -32.62 -18.32
C GLU A 530 -12.11 -31.35 -18.69
N SER A 531 -12.84 -30.27 -18.92
CA SER A 531 -12.28 -28.92 -18.91
C SER A 531 -12.03 -28.53 -17.45
N VAL A 532 -10.88 -27.96 -17.12
CA VAL A 532 -10.52 -27.58 -15.74
C VAL A 532 -10.09 -26.12 -15.68
N ALA A 533 -10.47 -25.44 -14.59
CA ALA A 533 -10.04 -24.09 -14.29
C ALA A 533 -9.66 -23.95 -12.82
N LEU A 534 -8.65 -23.12 -12.55
CA LEU A 534 -8.29 -22.73 -11.19
C LEU A 534 -8.74 -21.27 -11.00
N MET A 535 -9.75 -21.02 -10.18
CA MET A 535 -10.40 -19.71 -10.10
C MET A 535 -9.99 -18.94 -8.86
N SER A 536 -9.69 -17.66 -9.00
CA SER A 536 -9.32 -16.75 -7.92
C SER A 536 -10.41 -16.63 -6.87
N PRO A 537 -10.09 -16.12 -5.67
CA PRO A 537 -11.07 -15.51 -4.79
C PRO A 537 -11.84 -14.39 -5.50
N LEU A 538 -13.00 -14.03 -4.93
CA LEU A 538 -13.81 -12.91 -5.39
C LEU A 538 -13.12 -11.59 -5.08
N PHE A 539 -12.91 -10.75 -6.09
CA PHE A 539 -12.44 -9.37 -5.95
C PHE A 539 -13.37 -8.41 -6.70
N GLU A 540 -13.46 -7.17 -6.23
CA GLU A 540 -14.34 -6.14 -6.79
C GLU A 540 -13.66 -5.37 -7.93
N ILE A 541 -14.39 -5.16 -9.04
CA ILE A 541 -13.99 -4.21 -10.07
C ILE A 541 -14.50 -2.83 -9.65
N PRO A 542 -13.65 -1.80 -9.51
CA PRO A 542 -14.10 -0.48 -9.09
C PRO A 542 -15.18 0.09 -10.02
N ASN A 543 -16.13 0.80 -9.41
CA ASN A 543 -17.18 1.51 -10.14
C ASN A 543 -16.72 2.91 -10.57
N ASP A 544 -15.68 2.97 -11.40
CA ASP A 544 -15.15 4.21 -11.97
C ASP A 544 -15.25 4.25 -13.50
N ASP A 545 -14.85 5.35 -14.14
CA ASP A 545 -14.93 5.50 -15.60
C ASP A 545 -13.81 4.77 -16.36
N LYS A 546 -12.91 4.06 -15.69
CA LYS A 546 -11.76 3.41 -16.33
C LYS A 546 -12.15 2.11 -17.02
N GLU A 547 -11.33 1.68 -17.97
CA GLU A 547 -11.48 0.39 -18.63
C GLU A 547 -10.54 -0.61 -17.99
N TYR A 548 -11.04 -1.74 -17.51
CA TYR A 548 -10.21 -2.76 -16.88
C TYR A 548 -9.80 -3.84 -17.86
N TYR A 549 -8.58 -4.33 -17.71
CA TYR A 549 -7.93 -5.33 -18.53
C TYR A 549 -7.44 -6.44 -17.63
N LEU A 550 -7.75 -7.67 -18.01
CA LEU A 550 -7.23 -8.89 -17.42
C LEU A 550 -5.99 -9.29 -18.22
N ASN A 551 -4.81 -9.13 -17.63
CA ASN A 551 -3.54 -9.47 -18.25
C ASN A 551 -2.98 -10.76 -17.66
N PHE A 552 -2.27 -11.52 -18.49
CA PHE A 552 -1.65 -12.74 -18.05
C PHE A 552 -0.51 -13.18 -18.94
N ASN A 553 0.41 -13.96 -18.39
CA ASN A 553 1.55 -14.52 -19.10
C ASN A 553 1.42 -16.03 -19.18
N VAL A 554 1.49 -16.59 -20.40
CA VAL A 554 1.54 -18.04 -20.63
C VAL A 554 2.89 -18.45 -21.20
N ARG A 555 3.43 -19.58 -20.75
CA ARG A 555 4.59 -20.24 -21.35
C ARG A 555 4.24 -21.70 -21.58
N LEU A 556 4.68 -22.25 -22.71
CA LEU A 556 4.52 -23.66 -23.01
C LEU A 556 5.85 -24.39 -22.84
N VAL A 557 5.78 -25.61 -22.33
CA VAL A 557 6.89 -26.55 -22.35
C VAL A 557 6.49 -27.77 -23.17
N ASP A 558 7.41 -28.13 -24.03
CA ASP A 558 7.26 -29.06 -25.14
C ASP A 558 6.04 -28.73 -26.01
N PRO A 559 5.97 -27.50 -26.57
CA PRO A 559 4.87 -27.08 -27.44
C PRO A 559 4.65 -28.00 -28.65
N GLU A 560 5.63 -28.81 -29.05
CA GLU A 560 5.50 -29.84 -30.08
C GLU A 560 4.45 -30.91 -29.76
N TYR A 561 4.09 -31.09 -28.48
CA TYR A 561 3.03 -32.01 -28.08
C TYR A 561 1.64 -31.34 -28.04
N LEU A 562 1.54 -30.03 -28.31
CA LEU A 562 0.23 -29.38 -28.42
C LEU A 562 -0.45 -29.73 -29.75
N ARG A 563 -1.70 -30.18 -29.63
CA ARG A 563 -2.54 -30.41 -30.79
C ARG A 563 -3.08 -29.10 -31.34
N PRO A 564 -3.27 -28.97 -32.67
CA PRO A 564 -3.83 -27.77 -33.28
C PRO A 564 -5.19 -27.34 -32.69
N ASP A 565 -6.00 -28.27 -32.20
CA ASP A 565 -7.32 -28.02 -31.63
C ASP A 565 -7.31 -27.71 -30.12
N GLY A 566 -6.16 -27.80 -29.45
CA GLY A 566 -6.02 -27.43 -28.04
C GLY A 566 -6.41 -25.97 -27.82
N LYS A 567 -7.06 -25.68 -26.69
CA LYS A 567 -7.43 -24.33 -26.29
C LYS A 567 -6.93 -24.06 -24.88
N PHE A 568 -6.32 -22.91 -24.69
CA PHE A 568 -5.98 -22.40 -23.36
C PHE A 568 -6.38 -20.94 -23.27
N GLY A 569 -6.68 -20.44 -22.08
CA GLY A 569 -7.29 -19.13 -21.94
C GLY A 569 -7.59 -18.74 -20.52
N ILE A 570 -8.45 -17.75 -20.35
CA ILE A 570 -8.95 -17.34 -19.04
C ILE A 570 -10.46 -17.46 -18.99
N LEU A 571 -10.95 -17.88 -17.82
CA LEU A 571 -12.34 -17.84 -17.42
C LEU A 571 -12.56 -16.71 -16.42
N TRP A 572 -13.75 -16.12 -16.43
CA TRP A 572 -14.24 -15.30 -15.33
C TRP A 572 -15.75 -15.46 -15.11
N ARG A 573 -16.19 -15.16 -13.89
CA ARG A 573 -17.62 -15.12 -13.54
C ARG A 573 -17.90 -14.06 -12.47
N GLU A 574 -19.13 -13.57 -12.46
CA GLU A 574 -19.64 -12.66 -11.42
C GLU A 574 -20.05 -13.44 -10.16
N GLU A 575 -19.98 -12.80 -8.99
CA GLU A 575 -20.53 -13.35 -7.75
C GLU A 575 -22.01 -13.72 -7.93
N GLY A 576 -22.38 -14.95 -7.56
CA GLY A 576 -23.74 -15.46 -7.69
C GLY A 576 -24.16 -15.85 -9.12
N SER A 577 -23.34 -15.62 -10.14
CA SER A 577 -23.63 -16.05 -11.51
C SER A 577 -23.28 -17.53 -11.73
N THR A 578 -24.17 -18.26 -12.40
CA THR A 578 -23.90 -19.61 -12.92
C THR A 578 -23.24 -19.59 -14.30
N THR A 579 -23.15 -18.42 -14.94
CA THR A 579 -22.63 -18.25 -16.30
C THR A 579 -21.14 -17.98 -16.26
N TRP A 580 -20.40 -18.80 -17.01
CA TRP A 580 -18.97 -18.63 -17.22
C TRP A 580 -18.71 -17.88 -18.51
N ASN A 581 -17.84 -16.88 -18.42
CA ASN A 581 -17.30 -16.20 -19.58
C ASN A 581 -15.87 -16.69 -19.78
N TYR A 582 -15.46 -16.89 -21.03
CA TYR A 582 -14.11 -17.33 -21.34
C TYR A 582 -13.55 -16.59 -22.54
N HIS A 583 -12.23 -16.45 -22.54
CA HIS A 583 -11.46 -16.06 -23.70
C HIS A 583 -10.38 -17.12 -23.93
N THR A 584 -10.45 -17.83 -25.06
CA THR A 584 -9.55 -18.93 -25.40
C THR A 584 -8.70 -18.59 -26.61
N LEU A 585 -7.44 -19.01 -26.56
CA LEU A 585 -6.53 -19.08 -27.69
C LEU A 585 -6.52 -20.52 -28.19
N SER A 586 -6.77 -20.73 -29.47
CA SER A 586 -6.50 -22.03 -30.06
C SER A 586 -5.02 -22.18 -30.38
N VAL A 587 -4.50 -23.37 -30.15
CA VAL A 587 -3.14 -23.75 -30.56
C VAL A 587 -2.97 -23.55 -32.06
N ALA A 588 -4.01 -23.79 -32.86
CA ALA A 588 -4.01 -23.50 -34.30
C ALA A 588 -3.61 -22.05 -34.61
N THR A 589 -4.08 -21.07 -33.82
CA THR A 589 -3.72 -19.66 -34.00
C THR A 589 -2.24 -19.41 -33.73
N LEU A 590 -1.61 -20.23 -32.90
CA LEU A 590 -0.17 -20.19 -32.59
C LEU A 590 0.66 -20.98 -33.61
N GLN A 591 0.04 -21.96 -34.28
CA GLN A 591 0.68 -22.85 -35.24
C GLN A 591 0.53 -22.39 -36.69
N THR A 592 -0.36 -21.44 -37.01
CA THR A 592 -0.56 -20.93 -38.39
C THR A 592 0.75 -20.36 -38.94
N PRO A 593 1.35 -20.98 -39.97
CA PRO A 593 2.56 -20.47 -40.58
C PRO A 593 2.25 -19.15 -41.26
N GLY A 594 3.00 -18.09 -40.94
CA GLY A 594 3.21 -17.05 -41.95
C GLY A 594 3.81 -17.73 -43.18
N GLU A 595 3.19 -17.55 -44.34
CA GLU A 595 3.60 -18.16 -45.60
C GLU A 595 5.07 -17.81 -45.91
N GLY A 596 5.97 -18.73 -45.58
CA GLY A 596 7.42 -18.54 -45.71
C GLY A 596 8.23 -19.48 -44.81
N ASP A 597 8.44 -20.70 -45.28
CA ASP A 597 9.49 -21.67 -44.91
C ASP A 597 10.04 -21.68 -43.46
N TYR A 598 9.73 -22.74 -42.70
CA TYR A 598 10.57 -23.36 -41.67
C TYR A 598 11.31 -22.48 -40.63
N TYR A 599 10.87 -21.24 -40.37
CA TYR A 599 11.53 -20.33 -39.42
C TYR A 599 11.21 -20.56 -37.93
N TRP A 600 10.31 -21.48 -37.58
CA TRP A 600 9.82 -21.69 -36.21
C TRP A 600 10.72 -22.60 -35.34
N LYS A 601 11.47 -23.54 -35.93
CA LYS A 601 12.27 -24.52 -35.15
C LYS A 601 13.50 -23.94 -34.44
N SER A 602 13.93 -22.71 -34.73
CA SER A 602 15.27 -22.23 -34.31
C SER A 602 15.32 -20.88 -33.58
N ARG A 603 14.23 -20.13 -33.43
CA ARG A 603 14.28 -18.77 -32.82
C ARG A 603 13.50 -18.56 -31.52
N TYR A 604 12.60 -19.45 -31.15
CA TYR A 604 11.71 -19.25 -29.99
C TYR A 604 11.71 -20.41 -28.99
N MET A 605 12.52 -21.44 -29.25
CA MET A 605 12.74 -22.55 -28.34
C MET A 605 14.15 -22.44 -27.79
N PHE A 606 14.27 -22.41 -26.47
CA PHE A 606 15.55 -22.56 -25.80
C PHE A 606 15.75 -24.05 -25.50
N PRO A 607 16.65 -24.75 -26.21
CA PRO A 607 17.05 -26.08 -25.78
C PRO A 607 17.84 -25.95 -24.47
N LYS A 608 17.27 -26.43 -23.36
CA LYS A 608 17.98 -26.51 -22.08
C LYS A 608 18.21 -27.99 -21.78
N HIS A 609 19.48 -28.37 -21.62
CA HIS A 609 19.84 -29.74 -21.28
C HIS A 609 19.51 -29.99 -19.80
N TRP A 610 18.41 -30.69 -19.53
CA TRP A 610 18.04 -31.17 -18.20
C TRP A 610 18.27 -32.68 -18.15
N ARG A 611 18.67 -33.23 -16.98
CA ARG A 611 19.02 -34.65 -16.74
C ARG A 611 18.41 -35.62 -17.77
N ASN A 612 19.20 -35.97 -18.78
CA ASN A 612 18.96 -36.91 -19.87
C ASN A 612 17.76 -36.68 -20.83
N ASP A 613 16.89 -35.69 -20.61
CA ASP A 613 15.79 -35.34 -21.51
C ASP A 613 15.83 -33.84 -21.88
N VAL A 614 15.85 -33.54 -23.19
CA VAL A 614 15.78 -32.16 -23.69
C VAL A 614 14.32 -31.74 -23.79
N HIS A 615 13.91 -30.81 -22.93
CA HIS A 615 12.62 -30.14 -23.04
C HIS A 615 12.77 -28.83 -23.81
N THR A 616 11.80 -28.47 -24.63
CA THR A 616 11.78 -27.18 -25.32
C THR A 616 10.79 -26.24 -24.64
N MET A 617 11.22 -25.03 -24.27
CA MET A 617 10.32 -24.05 -23.66
C MET A 617 10.07 -22.91 -24.65
N SER A 618 8.83 -22.44 -24.73
CA SER A 618 8.50 -21.21 -25.45
C SER A 618 8.96 -19.97 -24.68
N VAL A 619 8.99 -18.83 -25.39
CA VAL A 619 9.02 -17.52 -24.73
C VAL A 619 7.71 -17.28 -23.95
N TRP A 620 7.75 -16.40 -22.94
CA TRP A 620 6.53 -15.90 -22.30
C TRP A 620 5.68 -15.15 -23.33
N TRP A 621 4.39 -15.47 -23.35
CA TRP A 621 3.39 -14.81 -24.16
C TRP A 621 2.46 -14.01 -23.25
N PRO A 622 2.56 -12.67 -23.27
CA PRO A 622 1.61 -11.82 -22.57
C PRO A 622 0.31 -11.75 -23.36
N PHE A 623 -0.79 -11.74 -22.63
CA PHE A 623 -2.13 -11.55 -23.15
C PHE A 623 -2.82 -10.49 -22.30
N SER A 624 -3.71 -9.74 -22.93
CA SER A 624 -4.53 -8.74 -22.25
C SER A 624 -5.93 -8.75 -22.84
N PHE A 625 -6.92 -8.87 -21.98
CA PHE A 625 -8.32 -8.92 -22.35
C PHE A 625 -9.10 -7.82 -21.65
N LYS A 626 -9.80 -6.97 -22.41
CA LYS A 626 -10.65 -5.92 -21.84
C LYS A 626 -11.88 -6.54 -21.18
N LEU A 627 -12.00 -6.34 -19.86
CA LEU A 627 -13.17 -6.76 -19.10
C LEU A 627 -14.42 -5.96 -19.53
N PRO A 628 -15.61 -6.59 -19.60
CA PRO A 628 -16.85 -5.88 -19.91
C PRO A 628 -17.14 -4.76 -18.91
N ASN A 629 -17.55 -3.58 -19.40
CA ASN A 629 -17.97 -2.45 -18.54
C ASN A 629 -19.11 -2.80 -17.57
N ALA A 630 -19.92 -3.80 -17.91
CA ALA A 630 -20.98 -4.31 -17.04
C ALA A 630 -20.47 -4.99 -15.75
N LEU A 631 -19.16 -5.23 -15.62
CA LEU A 631 -18.53 -5.76 -14.41
C LEU A 631 -18.18 -4.67 -13.37
N LYS A 632 -18.26 -3.38 -13.72
CA LYS A 632 -17.97 -2.28 -12.79
C LYS A 632 -18.89 -2.32 -11.57
N GLY A 633 -18.31 -2.20 -10.38
CA GLY A 633 -18.99 -2.36 -9.09
C GLY A 633 -19.41 -3.79 -8.75
N LYS A 634 -18.99 -4.79 -9.55
CA LYS A 634 -19.28 -6.20 -9.29
C LYS A 634 -18.05 -6.92 -8.76
N ARG A 635 -18.29 -7.94 -7.94
CA ARG A 635 -17.28 -8.90 -7.52
C ARG A 635 -17.19 -10.03 -8.54
N ILE A 636 -15.98 -10.38 -8.96
CA ILE A 636 -15.71 -11.42 -9.95
C ILE A 636 -14.62 -12.38 -9.49
N GLN A 637 -14.59 -13.57 -10.09
CA GLN A 637 -13.46 -14.50 -10.03
C GLN A 637 -12.85 -14.61 -11.42
N VAL A 638 -11.54 -14.76 -11.50
CA VAL A 638 -10.79 -14.96 -12.75
C VAL A 638 -9.85 -16.16 -12.59
N GLY A 639 -9.54 -16.88 -13.67
CA GLY A 639 -8.67 -18.04 -13.54
C GLY A 639 -8.21 -18.63 -14.86
N PRO A 640 -7.02 -19.25 -14.92
CA PRO A 640 -6.58 -19.97 -16.10
C PRO A 640 -7.52 -21.12 -16.45
N TYR A 641 -7.68 -21.33 -17.75
CA TYR A 641 -8.53 -22.33 -18.37
C TYR A 641 -7.72 -23.16 -19.36
N TYR A 642 -7.88 -24.47 -19.30
CA TYR A 642 -7.33 -25.40 -20.29
C TYR A 642 -8.39 -26.37 -20.79
N ASN A 643 -8.44 -26.54 -22.11
CA ASN A 643 -9.33 -27.49 -22.77
C ASN A 643 -8.61 -28.15 -23.94
N GLN A 644 -8.43 -29.45 -23.84
CA GLN A 644 -7.90 -30.27 -24.92
C GLN A 644 -8.90 -31.37 -25.23
N THR A 645 -9.49 -31.33 -26.42
CA THR A 645 -10.31 -32.41 -26.92
C THR A 645 -9.38 -33.54 -27.36
N VAL A 646 -9.47 -34.71 -26.72
CA VAL A 646 -8.73 -35.90 -27.18
C VAL A 646 -9.67 -36.80 -27.96
N PRO A 647 -9.42 -37.06 -29.26
CA PRO A 647 -10.15 -38.09 -29.98
C PRO A 647 -9.98 -39.44 -29.27
N THR A 648 -11.10 -40.12 -29.09
CA THR A 648 -11.24 -41.39 -28.38
C THR A 648 -10.38 -42.53 -28.95
N ASP A 649 -9.85 -42.38 -30.16
CA ASP A 649 -9.07 -43.38 -30.89
C ASP A 649 -7.56 -43.39 -30.56
N MET A 650 -7.02 -42.38 -29.88
CA MET A 650 -5.58 -42.31 -29.53
C MET A 650 -5.20 -42.86 -28.14
N ILE A 651 -6.15 -43.29 -27.32
CA ILE A 651 -5.87 -43.66 -25.91
C ILE A 651 -5.05 -44.96 -25.77
N ILE A 652 -4.86 -45.72 -26.86
CA ILE A 652 -4.37 -47.11 -26.75
C ILE A 652 -2.84 -47.28 -26.91
N CYS A 653 -2.06 -46.28 -27.32
CA CYS A 653 -0.62 -46.51 -27.57
C CYS A 653 0.29 -45.34 -27.15
N ARG A 654 1.06 -45.60 -26.09
CA ARG A 654 2.32 -44.94 -25.63
C ARG A 654 2.19 -43.88 -24.54
N ARG A 655 3.13 -43.96 -23.57
CA ARG A 655 3.46 -42.96 -22.54
C ARG A 655 4.15 -41.74 -23.18
N GLU A 656 3.51 -41.12 -24.17
CA GLU A 656 4.07 -39.93 -24.82
C GLU A 656 3.79 -38.70 -23.94
N LYS A 657 4.82 -37.85 -23.81
CA LYS A 657 4.83 -36.65 -22.96
C LYS A 657 3.72 -35.69 -23.43
N GLY A 658 2.92 -35.18 -22.50
CA GLY A 658 1.95 -34.11 -22.78
C GLY A 658 2.63 -32.73 -22.79
N PRO A 659 2.05 -31.73 -23.47
CA PRO A 659 2.51 -30.36 -23.37
C PRO A 659 2.17 -29.79 -21.98
N ILE A 660 3.08 -29.00 -21.41
CA ILE A 660 2.84 -28.34 -20.12
C ILE A 660 2.57 -26.86 -20.37
N VAL A 661 1.42 -26.39 -19.90
CA VAL A 661 1.05 -24.96 -19.95
C VAL A 661 1.35 -24.32 -18.60
N PHE A 662 2.23 -23.33 -18.60
CA PHE A 662 2.57 -22.52 -17.44
C PHE A 662 1.89 -21.16 -17.51
N TRP A 663 1.32 -20.76 -16.39
CA TRP A 663 0.83 -19.41 -16.15
C TRP A 663 1.81 -18.75 -15.19
N ASP A 664 2.21 -17.51 -15.45
CA ASP A 664 3.12 -16.76 -14.57
C ASP A 664 2.32 -15.84 -13.66
N GLN A 665 1.54 -14.94 -14.24
CA GLN A 665 0.71 -14.02 -13.45
C GLN A 665 -0.64 -13.81 -14.09
N ILE A 666 -1.64 -13.49 -13.27
CA ILE A 666 -2.88 -12.86 -13.68
C ILE A 666 -2.96 -11.51 -12.97
N THR A 667 -3.13 -10.44 -13.74
CA THR A 667 -3.38 -9.10 -13.22
C THR A 667 -4.66 -8.52 -13.78
N VAL A 668 -5.37 -7.70 -13.00
CA VAL A 668 -6.45 -6.84 -13.51
C VAL A 668 -6.06 -5.39 -13.33
N THR A 669 -5.98 -4.62 -14.42
CA THR A 669 -5.44 -3.25 -14.47
C THR A 669 -6.33 -2.34 -15.32
N PRO A 670 -6.47 -1.03 -15.05
CA PRO A 670 -7.16 -0.05 -15.89
C PRO A 670 -6.44 0.26 -17.23
N LYS A 671 -5.34 -0.43 -17.52
CA LYS A 671 -4.54 -0.26 -18.73
C LYS A 671 -4.20 -1.62 -19.33
N GLN A 672 -4.26 -1.73 -20.64
CA GLN A 672 -3.65 -2.84 -21.37
C GLN A 672 -2.14 -2.80 -21.12
N LEU A 673 -1.59 -3.81 -20.45
CA LEU A 673 -0.15 -3.87 -20.23
C LEU A 673 0.56 -4.09 -21.59
N PRO A 674 1.63 -3.33 -21.90
CA PRO A 674 2.38 -3.55 -23.12
C PRO A 674 3.01 -4.95 -23.10
N TYR A 675 3.13 -5.57 -24.28
CA TYR A 675 3.72 -6.90 -24.46
C TYR A 675 5.19 -6.89 -23.99
N TYR A 676 5.45 -7.31 -22.74
CA TYR A 676 6.82 -7.41 -22.21
C TYR A 676 7.45 -8.74 -22.65
N ARG A 677 8.54 -8.65 -23.40
CA ARG A 677 9.39 -9.81 -23.72
C ARG A 677 10.44 -9.94 -22.62
N TYR A 678 10.24 -10.87 -21.69
CA TYR A 678 11.29 -11.26 -20.75
C TYR A 678 12.42 -11.97 -21.51
N ASP A 679 13.61 -11.35 -21.62
CA ASP A 679 14.83 -12.02 -22.07
C ASP A 679 15.56 -12.57 -20.83
N PRO A 680 15.55 -13.89 -20.60
CA PRO A 680 16.20 -14.50 -19.44
C PRO A 680 17.73 -14.37 -19.43
N ARG A 681 18.35 -13.75 -20.44
CA ARG A 681 19.81 -13.53 -20.52
C ARG A 681 20.30 -12.26 -19.82
N GLY A 682 19.44 -11.53 -19.11
CA GLY A 682 19.87 -10.40 -18.27
C GLY A 682 20.33 -9.15 -19.03
N VAL A 683 20.02 -9.03 -20.33
CA VAL A 683 20.32 -7.84 -21.13
C VAL A 683 19.01 -7.12 -21.44
N GLY A 684 18.61 -6.21 -20.55
CA GLY A 684 17.44 -5.36 -20.75
C GLY A 684 17.62 -4.47 -21.99
N SER A 685 17.05 -4.88 -23.12
CA SER A 685 16.81 -4.00 -24.26
C SER A 685 15.30 -3.89 -24.48
N PHE A 686 14.79 -2.68 -24.25
CA PHE A 686 13.42 -2.32 -24.58
C PHE A 686 13.32 -2.16 -26.10
N VAL A 687 12.54 -3.02 -26.75
CA VAL A 687 12.12 -2.77 -28.13
C VAL A 687 10.67 -2.32 -28.05
N ALA A 688 10.42 -1.04 -28.36
CA ALA A 688 9.06 -0.54 -28.52
C ALA A 688 8.36 -1.29 -29.67
N PRO A 689 7.08 -1.71 -29.54
CA PRO A 689 6.38 -2.38 -30.60
C PRO A 689 5.87 -1.36 -31.63
N ASP A 690 6.37 -1.42 -32.86
CA ASP A 690 5.86 -0.60 -33.97
C ASP A 690 4.51 -1.07 -34.53
N VAL A 691 3.90 -2.14 -34.01
CA VAL A 691 2.55 -2.56 -34.44
C VAL A 691 1.78 -3.26 -33.31
N PRO A 692 0.58 -2.80 -32.91
CA PRO A 692 -0.30 -3.57 -32.04
C PRO A 692 -0.81 -4.82 -32.80
N TYR A 693 -0.57 -6.00 -32.23
CA TYR A 693 -1.16 -7.24 -32.72
C TYR A 693 -2.66 -7.25 -32.38
N GLN A 694 -3.52 -6.97 -33.37
CA GLN A 694 -4.94 -7.26 -33.26
C GLN A 694 -5.15 -8.75 -33.57
N ALA A 695 -5.52 -9.53 -32.56
CA ALA A 695 -6.04 -10.87 -32.79
C ALA A 695 -7.38 -10.77 -33.57
N PRO A 696 -7.68 -11.69 -34.49
CA PRO A 696 -8.99 -11.77 -35.14
C PRO A 696 -10.11 -12.16 -34.18
#